data_AF-A0A2E9MD20-F1
#
_entry.id   AF-A0A2E9MD20-F1
#
_cell.length_a   1.000
_cell.length_b   1.000
_cell.length_c   1.000
_cell.angle_alpha   90.00
_cell.angle_beta   90.00
_cell.angle_gamma   90.00
#
_symmetry.space_group_name_H-M   'P 1'
#
loop_
_entity.id
_entity.type
_entity.pdbx_description
1 polymer ?
#
loop_
_entity_poly.entity_id
_entity_poly.type
_entity_poly.pdbx_seq_one_letter_code
_entity_poly.pdbx_strand_id
1 'polypeptide(L)'
;MVLAGLLVALTSPALAIDTLRVGLFGNVSWSGESAVSGVVTTQPEYKVERHFTEVGSTPGNLIDLTPLQDGRPKVLIKTVVVAAERDLANIVGQLSATIMAAIDTISDVDDISVSQTANLFSVLLTFSAETDLFAALERVNIAVDLVRPESIAGADDIVDTNTDPELECTEESREFASTSTVTEEWGACESALGGTGGFRTTCFRVECRDREGGQITMRPGRLAGKAAALARAQQESTIELLPEGINPAVLPVALSPSHVAAGENVAQRALSWGGRITAPAITNIARSELQTVLLELIEAGGPEDAFQRKGASGALGTFIVLDLGAPVGVNRIRFYPRNTVQPAPNYAFQSDFLRQFELMLHDGSDLVLDGTGRLVPQLDDYSVLRRSIDNQESVVDVPVSPPQLVRFIRLKAISSFPYEIDELDAFGQGFISRARYLSPVYDLGAPATWGAISWIERFVNLGSGDEQTAAEIDANCDVSMQEFATAKEIPEIWGQCETVAQNRPGVGYITVWNCYQTVCRDDAGGQTVTPGRKPVALPAARTAQSSGADPSRLIIRTRTGNDPTPLLYWARNVERTTEPERSLSFSDPLEQLGRDEYLGLTPNLDASPPQVWDRGEITEDRTNWSPWSAPYRTGNLPGGEQVLSPGPRRYIQFSMEFENDLIDATKMVEQLAIEYLQPPIADDLIAEIFPREVDSFETVPFTYAVRALMGIPGVRGFDRLQVSTPTRILGIDQIQILDDSPEERVLDSHDISADISVSPTGTIQLVLADGSEHPLPYLTVSTSGDTFGIESVDDGGFAVRFPSVTRPTGGGDRLVKIGFRSRVLLYSTVFRGEARFSGEAGTVQRVTPGNASFLGEGDLPTASGITVLSPAITRGSLVGALQLAPNPFSPNGDGINDALGISYDITSVTRAADVTVRVLDLSGRLVRELFRGENLSGHYDSGLQAELLWDGRNAGGDLVPPGIYLLHVSVEGDARDGTQMRTVAVVY
;
A
#
# COMPACT_ATOMS: atom_id res chain seq x y z
N MET A 1 -11.76 44.19 50.15
CA MET A 1 -10.65 43.26 49.85
C MET A 1 -11.20 42.29 48.82
N VAL A 2 -10.61 42.12 47.62
CA VAL A 2 -9.23 41.69 47.30
C VAL A 2 -9.07 40.21 47.67
N LEU A 3 -8.77 39.27 46.74
CA LEU A 3 -8.38 39.35 45.31
C LEU A 3 -9.10 38.27 44.46
N ALA A 4 -8.84 38.24 43.15
CA ALA A 4 -9.40 37.30 42.18
C ALA A 4 -8.71 35.92 42.13
N GLY A 5 -9.36 34.96 41.47
CA GLY A 5 -8.78 33.68 41.03
C GLY A 5 -9.51 33.20 39.77
N LEU A 6 -8.85 33.25 38.62
CA LEU A 6 -9.39 32.87 37.32
C LEU A 6 -9.09 31.38 37.06
N LEU A 7 -10.04 30.63 36.50
CA LEU A 7 -9.74 29.40 35.78
C LEU A 7 -10.57 29.34 34.49
N VAL A 8 -9.96 28.83 33.42
CA VAL A 8 -10.45 28.94 32.05
C VAL A 8 -11.38 27.77 31.72
N ALA A 9 -12.54 28.06 31.15
CA ALA A 9 -13.35 27.05 30.48
C ALA A 9 -12.74 26.74 29.12
N LEU A 10 -11.89 25.72 29.05
CA LEU A 10 -11.42 25.15 27.78
C LEU A 10 -12.54 24.32 27.16
N THR A 11 -13.44 25.00 26.43
CA THR A 11 -14.35 24.33 25.49
C THR A 11 -13.54 23.80 24.32
N SER A 12 -13.39 22.48 24.20
CA SER A 12 -12.86 21.84 23.00
C SER A 12 -14.03 21.41 22.10
N PRO A 13 -14.37 22.18 21.04
CA PRO A 13 -15.27 21.70 20.00
C PRO A 13 -14.52 20.70 19.11
N ALA A 14 -14.43 19.44 19.55
CA ALA A 14 -14.09 18.34 18.68
C ALA A 14 -15.26 18.12 17.72
N LEU A 15 -15.21 18.80 16.56
CA LEU A 15 -16.23 18.70 15.52
C LEU A 15 -16.05 17.38 14.77
N ALA A 16 -17.16 16.64 14.63
CA ALA A 16 -17.13 15.23 14.26
C ALA A 16 -16.88 15.05 12.76
N ILE A 17 -15.65 14.64 12.42
CA ILE A 17 -15.34 13.89 11.20
C ILE A 17 -15.52 12.41 11.53
N ASP A 18 -16.35 11.73 10.75
CA ASP A 18 -16.54 10.28 10.90
C ASP A 18 -15.38 9.54 10.23
N THR A 19 -15.03 8.36 10.76
CA THR A 19 -13.95 7.53 10.20
C THR A 19 -14.44 6.12 9.89
N LEU A 20 -14.49 5.77 8.61
CA LEU A 20 -14.64 4.40 8.15
C LEU A 20 -13.31 3.66 8.35
N ARG A 21 -13.15 3.02 9.51
CA ARG A 21 -12.03 2.12 9.79
C ARG A 21 -12.30 0.75 9.17
N VAL A 22 -11.34 0.23 8.42
CA VAL A 22 -11.41 -1.10 7.78
C VAL A 22 -10.13 -1.86 8.10
N GLY A 23 -10.26 -2.99 8.79
CA GLY A 23 -9.52 -3.03 10.06
C GLY A 23 -10.37 -2.26 11.07
N LEU A 24 -11.41 -2.86 11.65
CA LEU A 24 -11.31 -4.17 12.28
C LEU A 24 -12.51 -5.12 11.99
N PHE A 25 -12.89 -5.33 10.71
CA PHE A 25 -13.47 -6.62 10.28
C PHE A 25 -12.94 -7.13 8.94
N GLY A 26 -12.60 -8.43 8.89
CA GLY A 26 -12.10 -9.08 7.67
C GLY A 26 -11.70 -10.53 7.87
N ASN A 27 -12.69 -11.43 7.81
CA ASN A 27 -12.45 -12.85 7.49
C ASN A 27 -12.67 -13.07 5.99
N VAL A 28 -11.91 -14.01 5.42
CA VAL A 28 -12.09 -14.47 4.04
C VAL A 28 -13.50 -15.06 3.86
N SER A 29 -14.12 -14.83 2.71
CA SER A 29 -15.50 -15.22 2.30
C SER A 29 -16.71 -14.42 2.87
N TRP A 30 -16.81 -13.16 2.45
CA TRP A 30 -18.00 -12.61 1.74
C TRP A 30 -19.26 -12.07 2.49
N SER A 31 -19.24 -11.71 3.79
CA SER A 31 -20.30 -10.80 4.33
C SER A 31 -19.81 -9.88 5.46
N GLY A 32 -19.79 -8.56 5.23
CA GLY A 32 -19.37 -7.56 6.21
C GLY A 32 -20.54 -6.84 6.89
N GLU A 33 -20.41 -6.60 8.19
CA GLU A 33 -21.18 -5.59 8.93
C GLU A 33 -20.28 -4.38 9.23
N SER A 34 -20.85 -3.22 9.51
CA SER A 34 -20.12 -1.99 9.80
C SER A 34 -20.22 -1.60 11.28
N ALA A 35 -19.13 -1.07 11.82
CA ALA A 35 -19.07 -0.52 13.17
C ALA A 35 -19.85 0.80 13.34
N VAL A 36 -20.27 1.45 12.24
CA VAL A 36 -21.01 2.72 12.27
C VAL A 36 -22.48 2.49 11.93
N SER A 37 -23.37 2.87 12.85
CA SER A 37 -24.82 2.76 12.65
C SER A 37 -25.29 3.65 11.49
N GLY A 38 -25.83 3.03 10.44
CA GLY A 38 -26.23 3.70 9.20
C GLY A 38 -25.34 3.35 8.00
N VAL A 39 -24.16 2.77 8.25
CA VAL A 39 -23.31 2.20 7.20
C VAL A 39 -23.65 0.73 7.00
N VAL A 40 -23.91 0.32 5.76
CA VAL A 40 -24.17 -1.06 5.35
C VAL A 40 -23.01 -1.52 4.46
N THR A 41 -22.70 -2.82 4.41
CA THR A 41 -21.84 -3.35 3.34
C THR A 41 -22.66 -4.23 2.39
N THR A 42 -22.60 -3.94 1.09
CA THR A 42 -23.04 -4.89 0.07
C THR A 42 -21.87 -5.79 -0.32
N GLN A 43 -22.18 -7.07 -0.53
CA GLN A 43 -21.24 -8.10 -0.96
C GLN A 43 -20.37 -7.58 -2.11
N PRO A 44 -19.04 -7.83 -2.14
CA PRO A 44 -18.26 -7.50 -3.32
C PRO A 44 -18.77 -8.34 -4.49
N GLU A 45 -19.44 -7.70 -5.45
CA GLU A 45 -19.86 -8.35 -6.68
C GLU A 45 -18.66 -8.46 -7.61
N TYR A 46 -18.35 -9.69 -8.03
CA TYR A 46 -17.17 -10.00 -8.84
C TYR A 46 -17.52 -10.12 -10.32
N LYS A 47 -16.93 -9.25 -11.14
CA LYS A 47 -16.71 -9.58 -12.56
C LYS A 47 -15.79 -10.79 -12.64
N VAL A 48 -16.06 -11.75 -13.53
CA VAL A 48 -15.39 -13.07 -13.56
C VAL A 48 -14.00 -13.01 -14.22
N GLU A 49 -13.14 -12.11 -13.74
CA GLU A 49 -11.72 -12.03 -14.10
C GLU A 49 -10.92 -12.98 -13.19
N ARG A 50 -10.89 -14.25 -13.60
CA ARG A 50 -10.53 -15.45 -12.80
C ARG A 50 -9.09 -15.54 -12.24
N HIS A 51 -8.32 -14.45 -12.24
CA HIS A 51 -6.86 -14.55 -12.13
C HIS A 51 -6.32 -14.46 -10.70
N PHE A 52 -6.85 -13.59 -9.81
CA PHE A 52 -6.37 -13.50 -8.41
C PHE A 52 -7.41 -12.97 -7.41
N THR A 53 -7.62 -13.70 -6.31
CA THR A 53 -7.95 -13.22 -4.94
C THR A 53 -7.86 -14.41 -3.99
N GLU A 54 -6.66 -14.71 -3.47
CA GLU A 54 -6.52 -15.38 -2.16
C GLU A 54 -5.73 -14.43 -1.25
N VAL A 55 -6.26 -14.20 -0.06
CA VAL A 55 -5.61 -13.51 1.06
C VAL A 55 -5.27 -14.58 2.08
N GLY A 56 -4.17 -14.39 2.81
CA GLY A 56 -3.72 -15.37 3.78
C GLY A 56 -4.68 -15.61 4.93
N SER A 57 -4.38 -16.64 5.71
CA SER A 57 -5.03 -16.90 6.99
C SER A 57 -4.70 -15.78 7.98
N THR A 58 -5.45 -14.69 7.91
CA THR A 58 -5.49 -13.67 8.97
C THR A 58 -5.87 -14.35 10.29
N PRO A 59 -5.02 -14.32 11.32
CA PRO A 59 -5.50 -14.47 12.68
C PRO A 59 -6.43 -13.29 13.01
N GLY A 60 -7.24 -13.42 14.06
CA GLY A 60 -8.40 -12.54 14.29
C GLY A 60 -8.13 -11.19 14.97
N ASN A 61 -7.18 -10.36 14.52
CA ASN A 61 -7.10 -8.94 14.93
C ASN A 61 -7.88 -8.03 13.98
N LEU A 62 -9.10 -8.46 13.67
CA LEU A 62 -10.15 -7.62 13.13
C LEU A 62 -11.39 -7.87 14.04
N ILE A 63 -11.52 -6.97 15.03
CA ILE A 63 -12.38 -6.90 16.25
C ILE A 63 -13.83 -6.36 16.05
N ASP A 64 -14.81 -7.14 16.53
CA ASP A 64 -15.90 -6.73 17.45
C ASP A 64 -16.40 -5.26 17.54
N LEU A 65 -17.30 -4.77 16.68
CA LEU A 65 -18.09 -3.54 16.96
C LEU A 65 -19.54 -3.59 16.43
N THR A 66 -20.19 -4.74 16.55
CA THR A 66 -21.65 -4.88 16.44
C THR A 66 -22.41 -3.94 17.43
N PRO A 67 -23.67 -3.54 17.14
CA PRO A 67 -24.22 -2.25 17.59
C PRO A 67 -24.22 -1.96 19.10
N LEU A 68 -23.63 -0.81 19.46
CA LEU A 68 -23.68 -0.20 20.80
C LEU A 68 -25.06 0.44 21.14
N GLN A 69 -26.17 -0.28 20.90
CA GLN A 69 -27.50 0.16 21.41
C GLN A 69 -27.57 0.21 22.95
N ASP A 70 -26.62 -0.44 23.63
CA ASP A 70 -26.52 -0.54 25.09
C ASP A 70 -25.51 0.46 25.69
N GLY A 71 -24.85 1.28 24.88
CA GLY A 71 -23.85 2.29 25.30
C GLY A 71 -22.57 1.77 25.96
N ARG A 72 -22.45 0.46 26.18
CA ARG A 72 -21.37 -0.23 26.90
C ARG A 72 -20.28 -0.75 25.95
N PRO A 73 -18.99 -0.37 26.09
CA PRO A 73 -17.93 -0.83 25.20
C PRO A 73 -17.81 -2.35 25.20
N LYS A 74 -17.39 -2.92 24.07
CA LYS A 74 -17.15 -4.36 23.95
C LYS A 74 -15.86 -4.63 23.22
N VAL A 75 -15.18 -5.72 23.58
CA VAL A 75 -13.94 -6.15 22.91
C VAL A 75 -13.97 -7.66 22.73
N LEU A 76 -13.79 -8.12 21.49
CA LEU A 76 -13.84 -9.54 21.13
C LEU A 76 -12.44 -10.06 20.82
N ILE A 77 -11.94 -10.95 21.68
CA ILE A 77 -10.66 -11.65 21.53
C ILE A 77 -10.92 -12.96 20.78
N LYS A 78 -10.18 -13.20 19.69
CA LYS A 78 -10.28 -14.42 18.87
C LYS A 78 -8.92 -15.09 18.75
N THR A 79 -8.90 -16.42 18.77
CA THR A 79 -7.64 -17.20 18.73
C THR A 79 -7.83 -18.44 17.89
N VAL A 80 -6.98 -18.61 16.87
CA VAL A 80 -7.01 -19.75 15.95
C VAL A 80 -5.81 -20.64 16.26
N VAL A 81 -6.07 -21.91 16.56
CA VAL A 81 -5.01 -22.89 16.86
C VAL A 81 -4.68 -23.70 15.61
N VAL A 82 -3.48 -23.51 15.05
CA VAL A 82 -2.96 -24.35 13.96
C VAL A 82 -2.23 -25.54 14.58
N ALA A 83 -2.92 -26.67 14.66
CA ALA A 83 -2.40 -27.94 15.17
C ALA A 83 -2.97 -29.10 14.36
N ALA A 84 -2.33 -30.28 14.43
CA ALA A 84 -2.90 -31.50 13.86
C ALA A 84 -4.23 -31.83 14.56
N GLU A 85 -5.20 -32.35 13.81
CA GLU A 85 -6.59 -32.54 14.26
C GLU A 85 -6.72 -33.37 15.56
N ARG A 86 -5.82 -34.35 15.75
CA ARG A 86 -5.72 -35.17 16.98
C ARG A 86 -5.28 -34.40 18.24
N ASP A 87 -4.51 -33.33 18.08
CA ASP A 87 -3.87 -32.57 19.17
C ASP A 87 -4.66 -31.27 19.48
N LEU A 88 -5.42 -30.79 18.49
CA LEU A 88 -6.15 -29.53 18.47
C LEU A 88 -7.01 -29.29 19.72
N ALA A 89 -7.83 -30.26 20.13
CA ALA A 89 -8.76 -30.09 21.25
C ALA A 89 -8.07 -29.83 22.60
N ASN A 90 -6.87 -30.41 22.82
CA ASN A 90 -6.09 -30.21 24.03
C ASN A 90 -5.42 -28.82 24.02
N ILE A 91 -4.82 -28.44 22.90
CA ILE A 91 -4.12 -27.15 22.75
C ILE A 91 -5.12 -25.98 22.86
N VAL A 92 -6.30 -26.08 22.22
CA VAL A 92 -7.38 -25.10 22.40
C VAL A 92 -7.85 -25.06 23.86
N GLY A 93 -7.96 -26.20 24.55
CA GLY A 93 -8.34 -26.27 25.97
C GLY A 93 -7.33 -25.59 26.92
N GLN A 94 -6.03 -25.68 26.64
CA GLN A 94 -4.99 -25.02 27.45
C GLN A 94 -4.90 -23.52 27.14
N LEU A 95 -4.94 -23.16 25.85
CA LEU A 95 -4.83 -21.77 25.41
C LEU A 95 -6.05 -20.95 25.82
N SER A 96 -7.26 -21.54 25.78
CA SER A 96 -8.49 -20.91 26.27
C SER A 96 -8.45 -20.62 27.77
N ALA A 97 -8.06 -21.58 28.60
CA ALA A 97 -7.91 -21.37 30.05
C ALA A 97 -6.86 -20.28 30.37
N THR A 98 -5.79 -20.23 29.57
CA THR A 98 -4.72 -19.23 29.68
C THR A 98 -5.21 -17.81 29.35
N ILE A 99 -5.93 -17.65 28.24
CA ILE A 99 -6.53 -16.38 27.82
C ILE A 99 -7.58 -15.91 28.83
N MET A 100 -8.44 -16.81 29.32
CA MET A 100 -9.44 -16.49 30.34
C MET A 100 -8.80 -15.99 31.65
N ALA A 101 -7.68 -16.58 32.08
CA ALA A 101 -6.98 -16.15 33.29
C ALA A 101 -6.35 -14.75 33.17
N ALA A 102 -5.93 -14.35 31.97
CA ALA A 102 -5.45 -12.99 31.73
C ALA A 102 -6.59 -11.97 31.62
N ILE A 103 -7.69 -12.37 30.98
CA ILE A 103 -8.93 -11.59 30.89
C ILE A 103 -9.53 -11.27 32.28
N ASP A 104 -9.46 -12.21 33.22
CA ASP A 104 -9.95 -12.04 34.61
C ASP A 104 -9.22 -10.93 35.39
N THR A 105 -8.11 -10.40 34.87
CA THR A 105 -7.38 -9.26 35.46
C THR A 105 -7.91 -7.88 35.02
N ILE A 106 -8.82 -7.83 34.03
CA ILE A 106 -9.26 -6.58 33.40
C ILE A 106 -10.36 -5.92 34.25
N SER A 107 -10.14 -4.67 34.65
CA SER A 107 -11.13 -3.90 35.41
C SER A 107 -12.28 -3.36 34.55
N ASP A 108 -13.42 -3.15 35.21
CA ASP A 108 -14.67 -2.60 34.66
C ASP A 108 -15.32 -3.44 33.55
N VAL A 109 -15.11 -4.77 33.57
CA VAL A 109 -15.83 -5.74 32.73
C VAL A 109 -17.13 -6.17 33.42
N ASP A 110 -18.27 -5.91 32.79
CA ASP A 110 -19.63 -6.22 33.24
C ASP A 110 -20.07 -7.66 32.89
N ASP A 111 -19.61 -8.20 31.76
CA ASP A 111 -20.00 -9.52 31.24
C ASP A 111 -18.90 -10.14 30.36
N ILE A 112 -18.80 -11.47 30.38
CA ILE A 112 -17.83 -12.26 29.61
C ILE A 112 -18.55 -13.48 29.01
N SER A 113 -18.54 -13.59 27.67
CA SER A 113 -19.09 -14.76 26.98
C SER A 113 -18.05 -15.44 26.10
N VAL A 114 -18.07 -16.79 26.10
CA VAL A 114 -17.02 -17.65 25.54
C VAL A 114 -17.63 -18.61 24.53
N SER A 115 -16.93 -18.85 23.41
CA SER A 115 -17.33 -19.83 22.39
C SER A 115 -16.12 -20.52 21.76
N GLN A 116 -16.34 -21.74 21.26
CA GLN A 116 -15.34 -22.57 20.60
C GLN A 116 -15.97 -23.34 19.44
N THR A 117 -15.36 -23.24 18.25
CA THR A 117 -15.81 -23.93 17.03
C THR A 117 -14.59 -24.46 16.28
N ALA A 118 -14.45 -25.78 16.21
CA ALA A 118 -13.27 -26.46 15.64
C ALA A 118 -11.94 -25.91 16.23
N ASN A 119 -11.13 -25.21 15.43
CA ASN A 119 -9.85 -24.62 15.83
C ASN A 119 -9.93 -23.15 16.28
N LEU A 120 -11.12 -22.53 16.24
CA LEU A 120 -11.36 -21.16 16.68
C LEU A 120 -11.88 -21.15 18.12
N PHE A 121 -11.18 -20.42 18.98
CA PHE A 121 -11.63 -19.99 20.31
C PHE A 121 -11.97 -18.50 20.28
N SER A 122 -12.95 -18.06 21.08
CA SER A 122 -13.38 -16.66 21.11
C SER A 122 -13.96 -16.25 22.47
N VAL A 123 -13.58 -15.06 22.95
CA VAL A 123 -14.07 -14.45 24.20
C VAL A 123 -14.51 -13.01 23.96
N LEU A 124 -15.78 -12.71 24.20
CA LEU A 124 -16.34 -11.37 24.16
C LEU A 124 -16.38 -10.79 25.58
N LEU A 125 -15.79 -9.60 25.74
CA LEU A 125 -15.88 -8.78 26.95
C LEU A 125 -16.89 -7.66 26.72
N THR A 126 -17.75 -7.38 27.70
CA THR A 126 -18.55 -6.15 27.78
C THR A 126 -18.09 -5.34 28.97
N PHE A 127 -17.85 -4.05 28.79
CA PHE A 127 -17.38 -3.12 29.82
C PHE A 127 -18.51 -2.25 30.38
N SER A 128 -18.30 -1.70 31.57
CA SER A 128 -19.17 -0.67 32.17
C SER A 128 -19.30 0.55 31.24
N ALA A 129 -20.50 1.15 31.23
CA ALA A 129 -20.89 2.28 30.38
C ALA A 129 -20.08 3.58 30.61
N GLU A 130 -19.33 3.65 31.71
CA GLU A 130 -18.45 4.79 32.02
C GLU A 130 -17.01 4.61 31.49
N THR A 131 -16.69 3.45 30.89
CA THR A 131 -15.38 3.18 30.28
C THR A 131 -15.36 3.71 28.85
N ASP A 132 -14.28 4.39 28.44
CA ASP A 132 -14.07 4.76 27.04
C ASP A 132 -13.58 3.55 26.20
N LEU A 133 -13.87 3.54 24.89
CA LEU A 133 -13.49 2.45 24.00
C LEU A 133 -11.97 2.33 23.81
N PHE A 134 -11.22 3.43 23.73
CA PHE A 134 -9.76 3.37 23.65
C PHE A 134 -9.16 2.88 24.96
N ALA A 135 -9.69 3.33 26.10
CA ALA A 135 -9.28 2.83 27.42
C ALA A 135 -9.59 1.32 27.58
N ALA A 136 -10.74 0.84 27.10
CA ALA A 136 -11.07 -0.58 27.08
C ALA A 136 -10.12 -1.38 26.16
N LEU A 137 -9.82 -0.86 24.97
CA LEU A 137 -8.90 -1.48 24.02
C LEU A 137 -7.45 -1.53 24.55
N GLU A 138 -7.00 -0.47 25.21
CA GLU A 138 -5.68 -0.38 25.86
C GLU A 138 -5.56 -1.40 26.99
N ARG A 139 -6.55 -1.46 27.90
CA ARG A 139 -6.61 -2.48 28.97
C ARG A 139 -6.60 -3.90 28.42
N VAL A 140 -7.33 -4.16 27.33
CA VAL A 140 -7.34 -5.49 26.68
C VAL A 140 -6.01 -5.80 26.03
N ASN A 141 -5.37 -4.85 25.35
CA ASN A 141 -4.02 -5.06 24.83
C ASN A 141 -3.05 -5.39 25.98
N ILE A 142 -2.97 -4.56 27.03
CA ILE A 142 -2.10 -4.80 28.19
C ILE A 142 -2.33 -6.19 28.82
N ALA A 143 -3.60 -6.61 28.96
CA ALA A 143 -3.92 -7.92 29.52
C ALA A 143 -3.63 -9.09 28.56
N VAL A 144 -3.79 -8.91 27.24
CA VAL A 144 -3.49 -9.94 26.24
C VAL A 144 -2.01 -10.01 25.90
N ASP A 145 -1.25 -8.91 26.01
CA ASP A 145 0.20 -8.86 25.86
C ASP A 145 0.90 -9.80 26.86
N LEU A 146 0.36 -9.92 28.09
CA LEU A 146 0.81 -10.92 29.08
C LEU A 146 0.75 -12.38 28.59
N VAL A 147 0.00 -12.67 27.52
CA VAL A 147 -0.15 -14.01 26.92
C VAL A 147 0.26 -14.06 25.45
N ARG A 148 0.75 -12.96 24.87
CA ARG A 148 1.40 -12.97 23.55
C ARG A 148 2.83 -13.52 23.71
N PRO A 149 3.31 -14.35 22.78
CA PRO A 149 4.74 -14.64 22.68
C PRO A 149 5.46 -13.42 22.11
N GLU A 150 5.93 -12.52 22.97
CA GLU A 150 6.83 -11.45 22.54
C GLU A 150 8.15 -12.03 22.01
N SER A 151 8.74 -11.32 21.05
CA SER A 151 10.09 -11.61 20.57
C SER A 151 11.12 -11.39 21.67
N ILE A 152 12.07 -12.33 21.80
CA ILE A 152 13.17 -12.26 22.77
C ILE A 152 13.93 -10.92 22.64
N ALA A 153 13.85 -10.11 23.69
CA ALA A 153 14.63 -8.90 23.98
C ALA A 153 14.81 -7.87 22.85
N GLY A 154 14.29 -6.65 23.06
CA GLY A 154 14.80 -5.47 22.36
C GLY A 154 16.31 -5.32 22.61
N ALA A 155 17.06 -4.88 21.60
CA ALA A 155 18.53 -4.88 21.65
C ALA A 155 19.13 -4.00 22.76
N ASP A 156 18.36 -3.03 23.27
CA ASP A 156 18.77 -2.11 24.34
C ASP A 156 18.81 -2.77 25.74
N ASP A 157 18.20 -3.96 25.91
CA ASP A 157 18.01 -4.65 27.20
C ASP A 157 19.08 -5.70 27.53
N ILE A 158 20.17 -5.75 26.74
CA ILE A 158 21.29 -6.69 26.91
C ILE A 158 22.56 -5.93 27.35
N VAL A 159 23.08 -6.27 28.52
CA VAL A 159 24.32 -5.70 29.07
C VAL A 159 25.51 -6.53 28.60
N ASP A 160 26.24 -6.01 27.61
CA ASP A 160 27.53 -6.55 27.18
C ASP A 160 28.69 -6.05 28.07
N THR A 161 29.29 -6.97 28.81
CA THR A 161 30.43 -6.72 29.70
C THR A 161 31.79 -6.99 29.05
N ASN A 162 31.85 -7.37 27.76
CA ASN A 162 33.13 -7.59 27.06
C ASN A 162 33.85 -6.27 26.71
N THR A 163 33.22 -5.12 26.97
CA THR A 163 33.73 -3.78 26.65
C THR A 163 34.57 -3.14 27.77
N ASP A 164 34.48 -3.62 29.02
CA ASP A 164 35.27 -3.13 30.16
C ASP A 164 35.64 -4.26 31.15
N PRO A 165 36.92 -4.65 31.27
CA PRO A 165 37.36 -5.77 32.11
C PRO A 165 37.56 -5.43 33.60
N GLU A 166 37.45 -4.16 34.01
CA GLU A 166 37.67 -3.76 35.41
C GLU A 166 36.39 -3.82 36.26
N LEU A 167 35.22 -3.94 35.62
CA LEU A 167 33.93 -4.19 36.26
C LEU A 167 33.69 -5.68 36.52
N GLU A 168 33.26 -6.01 37.74
CA GLU A 168 32.73 -7.34 38.09
C GLU A 168 31.21 -7.26 38.19
N CYS A 169 30.52 -7.92 37.25
CA CYS A 169 29.07 -7.82 37.09
C CYS A 169 28.37 -9.15 37.41
N THR A 170 27.29 -9.06 38.20
CA THR A 170 26.43 -10.19 38.58
C THR A 170 24.98 -9.94 38.17
N GLU A 171 24.40 -10.93 37.51
CA GLU A 171 22.98 -10.95 37.13
C GLU A 171 22.12 -11.43 38.30
N GLU A 172 21.21 -10.58 38.78
CA GLU A 172 20.11 -10.96 39.67
C GLU A 172 18.85 -11.29 38.85
N SER A 173 18.06 -12.25 39.33
CA SER A 173 16.77 -12.64 38.75
C SER A 173 15.68 -12.56 39.83
N ARG A 174 14.53 -11.97 39.51
CA ARG A 174 13.38 -11.89 40.42
C ARG A 174 12.10 -12.32 39.72
N GLU A 175 11.36 -13.19 40.39
CA GLU A 175 10.05 -13.67 39.97
C GLU A 175 8.97 -12.65 40.34
N PHE A 176 8.22 -12.18 39.35
CA PHE A 176 7.09 -11.25 39.43
C PHE A 176 5.79 -11.96 39.03
N ALA A 177 4.65 -11.47 39.54
CA ALA A 177 3.33 -12.03 39.22
C ALA A 177 2.85 -11.68 37.80
N SER A 178 3.37 -10.58 37.24
CA SER A 178 3.13 -10.10 35.87
C SER A 178 4.19 -9.06 35.50
N THR A 179 4.39 -8.80 34.20
CA THR A 179 5.23 -7.68 33.72
C THR A 179 4.77 -6.32 34.28
N SER A 180 3.47 -6.13 34.47
CA SER A 180 2.88 -4.92 35.08
C SER A 180 3.20 -4.71 36.57
N THR A 181 3.88 -5.66 37.23
CA THR A 181 4.41 -5.50 38.60
C THR A 181 5.93 -5.28 38.65
N VAL A 182 6.57 -5.18 37.49
CA VAL A 182 8.00 -4.96 37.34
C VAL A 182 8.31 -3.48 37.48
N THR A 183 9.31 -3.16 38.30
CA THR A 183 9.82 -1.79 38.51
C THR A 183 11.04 -1.54 37.61
N GLU A 184 11.23 -0.29 37.16
CA GLU A 184 12.29 0.19 36.24
C GLU A 184 13.74 -0.28 36.55
N GLU A 185 14.02 -0.75 37.76
CA GLU A 185 15.28 -1.42 38.14
C GLU A 185 15.50 -2.80 37.48
N TRP A 186 14.54 -3.35 36.72
CA TRP A 186 14.54 -4.69 36.14
C TRP A 186 14.06 -4.67 34.67
N GLY A 187 14.61 -5.56 33.83
CA GLY A 187 14.29 -5.69 32.41
C GLY A 187 14.55 -7.11 31.89
N ALA A 188 14.56 -7.27 30.56
CA ALA A 188 14.80 -8.52 29.83
C ALA A 188 14.04 -9.73 30.42
N CYS A 189 12.72 -9.58 30.55
CA CYS A 189 11.85 -10.51 31.26
C CYS A 189 11.55 -11.82 30.50
N GLU A 190 11.38 -12.90 31.26
CA GLU A 190 11.03 -14.23 30.77
C GLU A 190 9.71 -14.69 31.40
N SER A 191 8.65 -14.87 30.60
CA SER A 191 7.34 -15.35 31.06
C SER A 191 7.14 -16.83 30.73
N ALA A 192 6.89 -17.66 31.75
CA ALA A 192 6.65 -19.10 31.59
C ALA A 192 5.32 -19.55 32.19
N LEU A 193 4.66 -20.52 31.55
CA LEU A 193 3.37 -21.08 31.96
C LEU A 193 3.58 -22.15 33.06
N GLY A 194 3.18 -21.86 34.29
CA GLY A 194 3.29 -22.79 35.40
C GLY A 194 2.25 -23.91 35.35
N GLY A 195 2.67 -25.16 35.56
CA GLY A 195 1.83 -26.37 35.47
C GLY A 195 0.68 -26.51 36.49
N THR A 196 0.34 -25.44 37.22
CA THR A 196 -0.83 -25.36 38.10
C THR A 196 -1.75 -24.16 37.79
N GLY A 197 -1.55 -23.50 36.63
CA GLY A 197 -2.33 -22.36 36.17
C GLY A 197 -1.75 -21.02 36.60
N GLY A 198 -1.28 -20.23 35.62
CA GLY A 198 -0.71 -18.89 35.81
C GLY A 198 0.66 -18.75 35.14
N PHE A 199 0.89 -17.59 34.53
CA PHE A 199 2.24 -17.21 34.12
C PHE A 199 3.08 -16.82 35.33
N ARG A 200 4.39 -16.98 35.21
CA ARG A 200 5.38 -16.36 36.08
C ARG A 200 6.37 -15.61 35.23
N THR A 201 6.56 -14.32 35.53
CA THR A 201 7.48 -13.45 34.80
C THR A 201 8.75 -13.29 35.63
N THR A 202 9.84 -13.94 35.24
CA THR A 202 11.14 -13.71 35.87
C THR A 202 11.85 -12.60 35.10
N CYS A 203 12.09 -11.46 35.76
CA CYS A 203 12.86 -10.35 35.18
C CYS A 203 14.24 -10.27 35.81
N PHE A 204 15.15 -9.63 35.10
CA PHE A 204 16.57 -9.65 35.41
C PHE A 204 17.15 -8.25 35.50
N ARG A 205 18.25 -8.12 36.23
CA ARG A 205 19.07 -6.92 36.27
C ARG A 205 20.52 -7.28 36.51
N VAL A 206 21.42 -6.38 36.13
CA VAL A 206 22.86 -6.54 36.33
C VAL A 206 23.35 -5.54 37.36
N GLU A 207 23.87 -6.04 38.50
CA GLU A 207 24.70 -5.25 39.41
C GLU A 207 26.15 -5.33 38.91
N CYS A 208 26.74 -4.20 38.54
CA CYS A 208 28.16 -4.07 38.21
C CYS A 208 28.90 -3.29 39.30
N ARG A 209 30.05 -3.80 39.74
CA ARG A 209 30.92 -3.18 40.75
C ARG A 209 32.35 -3.01 40.25
N ASP A 210 32.91 -1.84 40.51
CA ASP A 210 34.33 -1.51 40.34
C ASP A 210 35.20 -2.29 41.34
N ARG A 211 36.23 -2.98 40.83
CA ARG A 211 37.16 -3.83 41.59
C ARG A 211 38.12 -3.08 42.52
N GLU A 212 38.45 -1.82 42.26
CA GLU A 212 39.26 -0.98 43.17
C GLU A 212 38.42 -0.01 44.01
N GLY A 213 37.32 0.54 43.44
CA GLY A 213 36.57 1.66 44.03
C GLY A 213 35.27 1.31 44.76
N GLY A 214 34.69 0.12 44.56
CA GLY A 214 33.51 -0.33 45.31
C GLY A 214 32.20 0.44 45.06
N GLN A 215 32.16 1.34 44.07
CA GLN A 215 30.93 1.94 43.60
C GLN A 215 30.10 0.90 42.84
N ILE A 216 28.79 0.87 43.12
CA ILE A 216 27.83 -0.09 42.55
C ILE A 216 26.95 0.64 41.55
N THR A 217 26.76 0.05 40.37
CA THR A 217 25.76 0.48 39.38
C THR A 217 24.84 -0.68 39.06
N MET A 218 23.53 -0.45 39.14
CA MET A 218 22.51 -1.43 38.72
C MET A 218 21.91 -0.97 37.39
N ARG A 219 21.65 -1.92 36.48
CA ARG A 219 20.93 -1.68 35.23
C ARG A 219 19.89 -2.78 35.01
N PRO A 220 18.69 -2.47 34.50
CA PRO A 220 17.77 -3.49 33.99
C PRO A 220 18.45 -4.30 32.87
N GLY A 221 18.01 -5.54 32.65
CA GLY A 221 18.48 -6.39 31.56
C GLY A 221 19.29 -7.62 31.98
N ARG A 222 19.81 -8.36 31.00
CA ARG A 222 20.59 -9.61 31.19
C ARG A 222 22.04 -9.48 30.73
N LEU A 223 22.91 -10.36 31.25
CA LEU A 223 24.29 -10.48 30.76
C LEU A 223 24.33 -11.25 29.43
N ALA A 224 24.95 -10.67 28.40
CA ALA A 224 24.94 -11.18 27.02
C ALA A 224 25.26 -12.69 26.88
N GLY A 225 26.27 -13.18 27.60
CA GLY A 225 26.67 -14.60 27.56
C GLY A 225 25.69 -15.59 28.20
N LYS A 226 24.71 -15.13 28.99
CA LYS A 226 23.70 -16.00 29.64
C LYS A 226 22.36 -16.04 28.92
N ALA A 227 21.94 -14.96 28.27
CA ALA A 227 20.73 -14.96 27.44
C ALA A 227 20.80 -16.04 26.35
N ALA A 228 21.94 -16.13 25.64
CA ALA A 228 22.21 -17.15 24.64
C ALA A 228 22.25 -18.60 25.20
N ALA A 229 22.57 -18.78 26.49
CA ALA A 229 22.54 -20.08 27.14
C ALA A 229 21.11 -20.50 27.52
N LEU A 230 20.23 -19.55 27.89
CA LEU A 230 18.86 -19.87 28.32
C LEU A 230 17.93 -20.16 27.13
N ALA A 231 18.14 -19.51 25.97
CA ALA A 231 17.51 -19.89 24.71
C ALA A 231 17.79 -21.36 24.30
N ARG A 232 18.92 -21.93 24.75
CA ARG A 232 19.19 -23.38 24.67
C ARG A 232 18.54 -24.18 25.80
N ALA A 233 18.61 -23.71 27.05
CA ALA A 233 18.08 -24.44 28.20
C ALA A 233 16.54 -24.62 28.18
N GLN A 234 15.78 -23.66 27.65
CA GLN A 234 14.33 -23.79 27.42
C GLN A 234 13.97 -24.91 26.43
N GLN A 235 14.93 -25.37 25.62
CA GLN A 235 14.75 -26.47 24.68
C GLN A 235 14.84 -27.87 25.36
N GLU A 236 15.27 -27.95 26.63
CA GLU A 236 15.54 -29.22 27.33
C GLU A 236 14.61 -29.49 28.54
N SER A 237 13.94 -28.48 29.11
CA SER A 237 13.25 -28.60 30.40
C SER A 237 11.80 -29.14 30.32
N THR A 238 11.64 -30.42 29.98
CA THR A 238 10.43 -31.26 30.21
C THR A 238 9.07 -30.59 29.99
N ILE A 239 8.87 -30.05 28.79
CA ILE A 239 7.53 -29.93 28.19
C ILE A 239 7.28 -31.25 27.42
N GLU A 240 6.04 -31.77 27.40
CA GLU A 240 5.70 -32.84 26.45
C GLU A 240 5.72 -32.27 25.03
N LEU A 241 6.84 -32.52 24.32
CA LEU A 241 7.12 -31.97 23.00
C LEU A 241 6.02 -32.32 21.98
N LEU A 242 5.66 -31.33 21.16
CA LEU A 242 4.95 -31.58 19.92
C LEU A 242 5.80 -32.52 19.03
N PRO A 243 5.20 -33.49 18.33
CA PRO A 243 5.95 -34.47 17.55
C PRO A 243 6.71 -33.84 16.38
N GLU A 244 7.85 -34.44 16.05
CA GLU A 244 8.81 -33.96 15.04
C GLU A 244 8.15 -33.63 13.69
N GLY A 245 8.48 -32.46 13.14
CA GLY A 245 7.99 -31.99 11.83
C GLY A 245 7.07 -30.77 11.87
N ILE A 246 6.59 -30.35 13.04
CA ILE A 246 5.77 -29.14 13.21
C ILE A 246 6.66 -27.98 13.67
N ASN A 247 6.79 -26.92 12.86
CA ASN A 247 7.48 -25.68 13.21
C ASN A 247 6.54 -24.48 12.96
N PRO A 248 5.79 -24.01 13.98
CA PRO A 248 4.69 -23.06 13.78
C PRO A 248 5.21 -21.63 13.58
N ALA A 249 5.06 -21.11 12.35
CA ALA A 249 5.30 -19.70 12.07
C ALA A 249 4.16 -18.83 12.65
N VAL A 250 4.41 -18.24 13.83
CA VAL A 250 3.47 -17.29 14.47
C VAL A 250 3.63 -15.93 13.80
N LEU A 251 2.81 -15.66 12.78
CA LEU A 251 2.79 -14.37 12.08
C LEU A 251 2.08 -13.28 12.91
N PRO A 252 2.54 -12.01 12.87
CA PRO A 252 1.80 -10.90 13.42
C PRO A 252 0.46 -10.72 12.70
N VAL A 253 -0.51 -10.15 13.38
CA VAL A 253 -1.91 -10.30 12.99
C VAL A 253 -2.36 -9.15 12.09
N ALA A 254 -2.17 -9.35 10.78
CA ALA A 254 -2.35 -8.33 9.75
C ALA A 254 -2.88 -8.92 8.44
N LEU A 255 -3.48 -8.10 7.57
CA LEU A 255 -3.89 -8.47 6.22
C LEU A 255 -2.64 -8.71 5.35
N SER A 256 -2.45 -9.93 4.86
CA SER A 256 -1.26 -10.33 4.09
C SER A 256 -1.59 -11.31 2.97
N PRO A 257 -0.67 -11.54 2.01
CA PRO A 257 -0.74 -12.68 1.09
C PRO A 257 -0.77 -14.02 1.85
N SER A 258 -1.23 -15.06 1.16
CA SER A 258 -1.23 -16.42 1.72
C SER A 258 0.18 -16.92 1.96
N HIS A 259 0.41 -17.53 3.12
CA HIS A 259 1.65 -18.20 3.46
C HIS A 259 1.52 -19.71 3.21
N VAL A 260 2.64 -20.32 2.84
CA VAL A 260 2.82 -21.74 2.58
C VAL A 260 3.91 -22.25 3.52
N ALA A 261 3.61 -23.25 4.33
CA ALA A 261 4.61 -23.85 5.22
C ALA A 261 5.70 -24.58 4.40
N ALA A 262 6.95 -24.53 4.87
CA ALA A 262 8.05 -25.15 4.15
C ALA A 262 7.88 -26.68 4.05
N GLY A 263 7.62 -27.18 2.84
CA GLY A 263 7.33 -28.59 2.57
C GLY A 263 5.83 -28.93 2.48
N GLU A 264 4.93 -27.94 2.50
CA GLU A 264 3.50 -28.08 2.24
C GLU A 264 3.23 -28.42 0.76
N ASN A 265 2.27 -29.33 0.47
CA ASN A 265 1.93 -29.73 -0.90
C ASN A 265 1.02 -28.70 -1.59
N VAL A 266 1.64 -27.72 -2.25
CA VAL A 266 0.96 -26.62 -2.94
C VAL A 266 0.16 -27.06 -4.18
N ALA A 267 0.39 -28.26 -4.71
CA ALA A 267 -0.44 -28.84 -5.77
C ALA A 267 -1.92 -28.95 -5.34
N GLN A 268 -2.15 -29.36 -4.08
CA GLN A 268 -3.50 -29.52 -3.50
C GLN A 268 -4.23 -28.19 -3.26
N ARG A 269 -3.50 -27.05 -3.27
CA ARG A 269 -4.08 -25.69 -3.16
C ARG A 269 -4.23 -24.98 -4.51
N ALA A 270 -3.71 -25.54 -5.61
CA ALA A 270 -3.77 -24.94 -6.94
C ALA A 270 -5.19 -24.50 -7.35
N LEU A 271 -6.22 -25.25 -6.95
CA LEU A 271 -7.62 -24.94 -7.28
C LEU A 271 -8.20 -23.77 -6.48
N SER A 272 -7.79 -23.54 -5.22
CA SER A 272 -8.24 -22.36 -4.45
C SER A 272 -7.66 -21.06 -5.02
N TRP A 273 -6.44 -21.14 -5.54
CA TRP A 273 -5.73 -20.06 -6.22
C TRP A 273 -6.22 -19.77 -7.66
N GLY A 274 -7.33 -20.38 -8.10
CA GLY A 274 -7.86 -20.23 -9.46
C GLY A 274 -7.08 -20.96 -10.55
N GLY A 275 -6.12 -21.80 -10.14
CA GLY A 275 -5.36 -22.71 -10.96
C GLY A 275 -6.16 -23.93 -11.44
N ARG A 276 -5.44 -24.89 -12.05
CA ARG A 276 -6.00 -26.03 -12.79
C ARG A 276 -4.90 -26.98 -13.23
N ILE A 277 -5.28 -28.23 -13.47
CA ILE A 277 -4.45 -29.24 -14.13
C ILE A 277 -5.05 -29.61 -15.49
N THR A 278 -4.21 -29.75 -16.52
CA THR A 278 -4.63 -29.96 -17.92
C THR A 278 -3.67 -30.88 -18.68
N ALA A 279 -4.16 -31.62 -19.68
CA ALA A 279 -3.33 -32.38 -20.62
C ALA A 279 -3.69 -32.08 -22.09
N PRO A 280 -3.31 -30.91 -22.64
CA PRO A 280 -3.80 -30.42 -23.94
C PRO A 280 -3.52 -31.32 -25.16
N ALA A 281 -2.55 -32.23 -25.08
CA ALA A 281 -2.26 -33.21 -26.12
C ALA A 281 -3.32 -34.32 -26.26
N ILE A 282 -4.19 -34.51 -25.25
CA ILE A 282 -5.18 -35.59 -25.23
C ILE A 282 -6.49 -35.10 -25.85
N THR A 283 -6.73 -35.53 -27.09
CA THR A 283 -7.98 -35.28 -27.84
C THR A 283 -8.88 -36.52 -27.94
N ASN A 284 -8.43 -37.66 -27.39
CA ASN A 284 -9.05 -38.98 -27.56
C ASN A 284 -9.95 -39.43 -26.38
N ILE A 285 -10.20 -38.54 -25.41
CA ILE A 285 -10.96 -38.77 -24.16
C ILE A 285 -11.95 -37.59 -24.02
N ALA A 286 -13.12 -37.79 -23.41
CA ALA A 286 -14.05 -36.68 -23.20
C ALA A 286 -13.45 -35.64 -22.23
N ARG A 287 -13.71 -34.33 -22.45
CA ARG A 287 -13.08 -33.28 -21.63
C ARG A 287 -13.41 -33.37 -20.14
N SER A 288 -14.63 -33.78 -19.79
CA SER A 288 -15.06 -33.98 -18.40
C SER A 288 -14.38 -35.20 -17.74
N GLU A 289 -14.36 -36.33 -18.45
CA GLU A 289 -13.68 -37.57 -18.05
C GLU A 289 -12.17 -37.33 -17.83
N LEU A 290 -11.52 -36.66 -18.78
CA LEU A 290 -10.12 -36.26 -18.66
C LEU A 290 -9.89 -35.26 -17.52
N GLN A 291 -10.85 -34.38 -17.23
CA GLN A 291 -10.73 -33.44 -16.11
C GLN A 291 -10.78 -34.18 -14.77
N THR A 292 -11.70 -35.13 -14.56
CA THR A 292 -11.72 -35.98 -13.36
C THR A 292 -10.40 -36.72 -13.19
N VAL A 293 -9.95 -37.47 -14.21
CA VAL A 293 -8.71 -38.25 -14.15
C VAL A 293 -7.45 -37.39 -13.95
N LEU A 294 -7.50 -36.09 -14.24
CA LEU A 294 -6.40 -35.16 -13.95
C LEU A 294 -6.48 -34.53 -12.56
N LEU A 295 -7.67 -34.37 -11.98
CA LEU A 295 -7.83 -33.82 -10.63
C LEU A 295 -7.28 -34.77 -9.56
N GLU A 296 -7.46 -36.09 -9.73
CA GLU A 296 -6.90 -37.12 -8.84
C GLU A 296 -5.37 -36.99 -8.62
N LEU A 297 -4.62 -36.37 -9.55
CA LEU A 297 -3.16 -36.18 -9.44
C LEU A 297 -2.75 -35.06 -8.47
N ILE A 298 -3.72 -34.28 -7.99
CA ILE A 298 -3.51 -33.10 -7.13
C ILE A 298 -4.56 -33.00 -6.02
N GLU A 299 -5.37 -34.03 -5.79
CA GLU A 299 -6.30 -34.10 -4.65
C GLU A 299 -5.74 -35.06 -3.58
N ALA A 300 -6.33 -35.10 -2.38
CA ALA A 300 -5.84 -35.98 -1.31
C ALA A 300 -6.35 -37.42 -1.51
N GLY A 301 -5.89 -38.06 -2.59
CA GLY A 301 -6.44 -39.31 -3.12
C GLY A 301 -6.00 -40.58 -2.38
N GLY A 302 -6.86 -41.60 -2.48
CA GLY A 302 -6.47 -43.01 -2.31
C GLY A 302 -6.19 -43.66 -3.66
N PRO A 303 -5.54 -44.84 -3.72
CA PRO A 303 -4.97 -45.42 -4.95
C PRO A 303 -6.02 -46.04 -5.91
N GLU A 304 -7.28 -45.61 -5.86
CA GLU A 304 -8.37 -46.21 -6.65
C GLU A 304 -8.23 -45.88 -8.15
N ASP A 305 -7.93 -44.62 -8.48
CA ASP A 305 -7.66 -44.14 -9.84
C ASP A 305 -6.20 -43.70 -10.03
N ALA A 306 -5.81 -43.43 -11.28
CA ALA A 306 -4.49 -42.89 -11.67
C ALA A 306 -4.49 -42.48 -13.16
N PHE A 307 -3.73 -41.46 -13.54
CA PHE A 307 -3.56 -41.06 -14.94
C PHE A 307 -2.69 -42.05 -15.71
N GLN A 308 -3.28 -42.72 -16.70
CA GLN A 308 -2.65 -43.84 -17.41
C GLN A 308 -2.52 -43.59 -18.91
N ARG A 309 -1.32 -43.80 -19.47
CA ARG A 309 -1.07 -43.85 -20.93
C ARG A 309 -0.52 -45.22 -21.32
N LYS A 310 -1.43 -46.19 -21.44
CA LYS A 310 -1.14 -47.61 -21.70
C LYS A 310 -1.89 -48.09 -22.95
N GLY A 311 -1.33 -49.08 -23.65
CA GLY A 311 -1.96 -49.70 -24.82
C GLY A 311 -2.18 -48.73 -26.00
N ALA A 312 -3.43 -48.61 -26.46
CA ALA A 312 -3.80 -47.73 -27.58
C ALA A 312 -3.76 -46.23 -27.23
N SER A 313 -3.78 -45.88 -25.93
CA SER A 313 -3.61 -44.51 -25.44
C SER A 313 -2.14 -44.09 -25.52
N GLY A 314 -1.69 -43.71 -26.72
CA GLY A 314 -0.29 -43.41 -27.03
C GLY A 314 0.37 -42.47 -26.03
N ALA A 315 1.54 -42.88 -25.52
CA ALA A 315 2.28 -42.18 -24.47
C ALA A 315 3.13 -41.01 -25.00
N LEU A 316 3.82 -41.18 -26.12
CA LEU A 316 4.78 -40.21 -26.67
C LEU A 316 4.11 -38.85 -26.96
N GLY A 317 4.71 -37.77 -26.44
CA GLY A 317 4.22 -36.41 -26.65
C GLY A 317 3.05 -36.02 -25.73
N THR A 318 2.56 -36.94 -24.89
CA THR A 318 1.64 -36.57 -23.81
C THR A 318 2.35 -35.62 -22.85
N PHE A 319 1.69 -34.53 -22.46
CA PHE A 319 2.17 -33.65 -21.40
C PHE A 319 1.02 -33.17 -20.54
N ILE A 320 1.32 -32.98 -19.26
CA ILE A 320 0.47 -32.40 -18.23
C ILE A 320 1.01 -31.00 -17.93
N VAL A 321 0.12 -30.03 -17.70
CA VAL A 321 0.44 -28.71 -17.16
C VAL A 321 -0.44 -28.50 -15.92
N LEU A 322 0.22 -28.34 -14.77
CA LEU A 322 -0.37 -27.85 -13.53
C LEU A 322 -0.09 -26.34 -13.46
N ASP A 323 -1.15 -25.54 -13.55
CA ASP A 323 -1.18 -24.10 -13.30
C ASP A 323 -1.59 -23.94 -11.83
N LEU A 324 -0.66 -23.53 -10.97
CA LEU A 324 -0.88 -23.27 -9.54
C LEU A 324 -1.75 -22.02 -9.31
N GLY A 325 -2.20 -21.31 -10.35
CA GLY A 325 -2.99 -20.09 -10.23
C GLY A 325 -2.13 -18.86 -9.87
N ALA A 326 -1.22 -18.99 -8.91
CA ALA A 326 -0.25 -17.98 -8.51
C ALA A 326 1.20 -18.45 -8.64
N PRO A 327 2.18 -17.53 -8.75
CA PRO A 327 3.58 -17.86 -8.51
C PRO A 327 3.84 -18.03 -7.01
N VAL A 328 4.25 -19.23 -6.63
CA VAL A 328 4.54 -19.65 -5.25
C VAL A 328 5.98 -20.14 -5.17
N GLY A 329 6.65 -19.92 -4.04
CA GLY A 329 7.98 -20.49 -3.83
C GLY A 329 7.92 -22.01 -3.77
N VAL A 330 8.47 -22.71 -4.76
CA VAL A 330 8.54 -24.18 -4.85
C VAL A 330 9.96 -24.65 -4.55
N ASN A 331 10.09 -25.64 -3.67
CA ASN A 331 11.38 -26.20 -3.20
C ASN A 331 11.58 -27.69 -3.53
N ARG A 332 10.52 -28.43 -3.92
CA ARG A 332 10.60 -29.84 -4.33
C ARG A 332 9.39 -30.20 -5.21
N ILE A 333 9.56 -31.08 -6.19
CA ILE A 333 8.47 -31.63 -7.02
C ILE A 333 8.64 -33.14 -7.09
N ARG A 334 7.55 -33.89 -6.91
CA ARG A 334 7.57 -35.35 -6.85
C ARG A 334 6.42 -35.96 -7.65
N PHE A 335 6.68 -37.03 -8.40
CA PHE A 335 5.63 -37.81 -9.07
C PHE A 335 5.96 -39.29 -9.10
N TYR A 336 4.92 -40.14 -9.05
CA TYR A 336 5.07 -41.59 -8.89
C TYR A 336 3.83 -42.35 -9.39
N PRO A 337 3.93 -43.65 -9.75
CA PRO A 337 2.79 -44.54 -9.96
C PRO A 337 2.34 -45.23 -8.66
N ARG A 338 1.18 -45.88 -8.67
CA ARG A 338 0.61 -46.54 -7.48
C ARG A 338 1.52 -47.59 -6.86
N ASN A 339 1.27 -47.82 -5.56
CA ASN A 339 1.99 -48.80 -4.73
C ASN A 339 3.49 -48.48 -4.58
N THR A 340 3.83 -47.19 -4.45
CA THR A 340 5.20 -46.70 -4.24
C THR A 340 5.34 -45.88 -2.96
N VAL A 341 4.80 -44.65 -2.93
CA VAL A 341 4.76 -43.78 -1.74
C VAL A 341 3.57 -44.17 -0.87
N GLN A 342 2.37 -44.27 -1.46
CA GLN A 342 1.20 -44.87 -0.81
C GLN A 342 1.21 -46.40 -0.99
N PRO A 343 0.97 -47.22 0.06
CA PRO A 343 0.91 -48.67 -0.06
C PRO A 343 -0.44 -49.11 -0.67
N ALA A 344 -0.39 -49.69 -1.87
CA ALA A 344 -1.58 -50.07 -2.64
C ALA A 344 -1.47 -51.51 -3.20
N PRO A 345 -1.50 -52.57 -2.36
CA PRO A 345 -1.17 -53.94 -2.79
C PRO A 345 -2.08 -54.52 -3.90
N ASN A 346 -3.31 -54.01 -4.02
CA ASN A 346 -4.26 -54.39 -5.07
C ASN A 346 -3.97 -53.71 -6.43
N TYR A 347 -3.20 -52.62 -6.43
CA TYR A 347 -2.87 -51.77 -7.58
C TYR A 347 -1.35 -51.74 -7.78
N ALA A 348 -0.75 -52.92 -7.96
CA ALA A 348 0.70 -53.14 -7.98
C ALA A 348 1.41 -52.64 -9.27
N PHE A 349 1.22 -51.35 -9.59
CA PHE A 349 1.72 -50.69 -10.80
C PHE A 349 3.07 -49.97 -10.61
N GLN A 350 3.81 -50.24 -9.53
CA GLN A 350 5.10 -49.61 -9.20
C GLN A 350 6.21 -49.77 -10.26
N SER A 351 5.98 -50.57 -11.31
CA SER A 351 6.88 -50.76 -12.47
C SER A 351 6.47 -49.97 -13.73
N ASP A 352 5.28 -49.34 -13.73
CA ASP A 352 4.72 -48.55 -14.83
C ASP A 352 5.10 -47.06 -14.70
N PHE A 353 6.26 -46.75 -14.13
CA PHE A 353 6.76 -45.39 -13.98
C PHE A 353 7.24 -44.78 -15.30
N LEU A 354 7.29 -43.45 -15.37
CA LEU A 354 7.64 -42.70 -16.57
C LEU A 354 9.15 -42.80 -16.89
N ARG A 355 9.48 -43.56 -17.94
CA ARG A 355 10.87 -43.97 -18.27
C ARG A 355 11.70 -42.91 -19.00
N GLN A 356 11.07 -41.98 -19.71
CA GLN A 356 11.75 -40.83 -20.33
C GLN A 356 10.83 -39.61 -20.24
N PHE A 357 11.31 -38.53 -19.65
CA PHE A 357 10.53 -37.34 -19.39
C PHE A 357 11.33 -36.04 -19.47
N GLU A 358 10.59 -34.94 -19.54
CA GLU A 358 11.06 -33.57 -19.44
C GLU A 358 10.12 -32.84 -18.46
N LEU A 359 10.65 -32.44 -17.31
CA LEU A 359 9.97 -31.68 -16.26
C LEU A 359 10.47 -30.23 -16.32
N MET A 360 9.53 -29.30 -16.44
CA MET A 360 9.78 -27.88 -16.69
C MET A 360 8.97 -26.98 -15.75
N LEU A 361 9.49 -25.79 -15.47
CA LEU A 361 8.89 -24.77 -14.62
C LEU A 361 8.72 -23.46 -15.38
N HIS A 362 7.77 -22.63 -14.93
CA HIS A 362 7.59 -21.26 -15.38
C HIS A 362 6.99 -20.43 -14.24
N ASP A 363 7.49 -19.21 -14.03
CA ASP A 363 7.10 -18.34 -12.91
C ASP A 363 5.68 -17.74 -13.06
N GLY A 364 5.29 -17.36 -14.27
CA GLY A 364 4.01 -16.72 -14.57
C GLY A 364 4.13 -15.31 -15.17
N SER A 365 5.35 -14.88 -15.51
CA SER A 365 5.62 -13.70 -16.34
C SER A 365 5.16 -13.90 -17.80
N ASP A 366 5.14 -12.82 -18.59
CA ASP A 366 5.07 -12.77 -20.07
C ASP A 366 4.02 -13.67 -20.78
N LEU A 367 2.94 -14.01 -20.09
CA LEU A 367 1.89 -14.92 -20.59
C LEU A 367 1.14 -14.36 -21.81
N VAL A 368 0.92 -15.22 -22.81
CA VAL A 368 0.18 -14.90 -24.04
C VAL A 368 -1.25 -15.44 -24.00
N LEU A 369 -2.17 -14.81 -24.74
CA LEU A 369 -3.54 -15.32 -24.88
C LEU A 369 -3.60 -16.49 -25.87
N ASP A 370 -4.14 -17.62 -25.42
CA ASP A 370 -4.44 -18.77 -26.28
C ASP A 370 -5.70 -18.55 -27.15
N GLY A 371 -5.96 -19.50 -28.06
CA GLY A 371 -7.16 -19.50 -28.92
C GLY A 371 -8.50 -19.68 -28.19
N THR A 372 -8.51 -19.68 -26.86
CA THR A 372 -9.70 -19.67 -25.99
C THR A 372 -9.76 -18.44 -25.08
N GLY A 373 -8.85 -17.47 -25.26
CA GLY A 373 -8.78 -16.24 -24.46
C GLY A 373 -8.13 -16.42 -23.09
N ARG A 374 -7.31 -17.45 -22.88
CA ARG A 374 -6.64 -17.73 -21.61
C ARG A 374 -5.17 -17.36 -21.66
N LEU A 375 -4.67 -16.73 -20.59
CA LEU A 375 -3.23 -16.53 -20.41
C LEU A 375 -2.52 -17.87 -20.19
N VAL A 376 -1.50 -18.13 -20.99
CA VAL A 376 -0.62 -19.31 -20.94
C VAL A 376 0.83 -18.92 -21.28
N PRO A 377 1.85 -19.59 -20.73
CA PRO A 377 3.24 -19.38 -21.12
C PRO A 377 3.53 -19.98 -22.50
N GLN A 378 4.47 -19.42 -23.27
CA GLN A 378 4.91 -20.04 -24.51
C GLN A 378 5.83 -21.23 -24.20
N LEU A 379 6.12 -22.08 -25.18
CA LEU A 379 6.92 -23.28 -24.95
C LEU A 379 8.38 -22.97 -24.62
N ASP A 380 8.93 -21.92 -25.23
CA ASP A 380 10.35 -21.57 -25.13
C ASP A 380 10.68 -20.75 -23.86
N ASP A 381 9.65 -20.26 -23.17
CA ASP A 381 9.76 -19.50 -21.91
C ASP A 381 9.93 -20.42 -20.68
N TYR A 382 9.69 -21.74 -20.83
CA TYR A 382 9.83 -22.73 -19.76
C TYR A 382 11.29 -23.06 -19.44
N SER A 383 11.66 -23.01 -18.16
CA SER A 383 12.94 -23.56 -17.68
C SER A 383 12.85 -25.09 -17.55
N VAL A 384 13.89 -25.82 -17.94
CA VAL A 384 13.95 -27.29 -17.79
C VAL A 384 14.60 -27.64 -16.45
N LEU A 385 13.82 -28.16 -15.50
CA LEU A 385 14.30 -28.58 -14.18
C LEU A 385 15.01 -29.94 -14.24
N ARG A 386 14.36 -30.95 -14.85
CA ARG A 386 14.93 -32.30 -14.99
C ARG A 386 14.47 -32.95 -16.30
N ARG A 387 15.42 -33.41 -17.10
CA ARG A 387 15.16 -34.25 -18.28
C ARG A 387 15.90 -35.58 -18.14
N SER A 388 15.21 -36.69 -18.38
CA SER A 388 15.79 -38.03 -18.36
C SER A 388 15.37 -38.82 -19.60
N ILE A 389 16.29 -39.62 -20.13
CA ILE A 389 16.10 -40.49 -21.31
C ILE A 389 16.22 -41.98 -20.97
N ASP A 390 16.36 -42.30 -19.69
CA ASP A 390 16.81 -43.59 -19.19
C ASP A 390 16.41 -43.82 -17.71
N ASN A 391 15.34 -43.17 -17.26
CA ASN A 391 14.90 -43.20 -15.87
C ASN A 391 14.68 -44.64 -15.36
N GLN A 392 15.19 -44.92 -14.15
CA GLN A 392 15.00 -46.17 -13.40
C GLN A 392 14.31 -45.93 -12.04
N GLU A 393 14.01 -44.68 -11.68
CA GLU A 393 13.36 -44.28 -10.44
C GLU A 393 11.84 -44.39 -10.61
N SER A 394 11.19 -45.20 -9.77
CA SER A 394 9.72 -45.31 -9.76
C SER A 394 9.05 -44.11 -9.11
N VAL A 395 9.63 -43.62 -8.01
CA VAL A 395 9.32 -42.30 -7.43
C VAL A 395 10.37 -41.34 -7.96
N VAL A 396 9.95 -40.39 -8.80
CA VAL A 396 10.82 -39.29 -9.24
C VAL A 396 10.61 -38.13 -8.29
N ASP A 397 11.59 -37.86 -7.45
CA ASP A 397 11.63 -36.71 -6.54
C ASP A 397 12.75 -35.76 -7.00
N VAL A 398 12.48 -34.47 -7.07
CA VAL A 398 13.36 -33.44 -7.64
C VAL A 398 13.38 -32.20 -6.76
N PRO A 399 14.50 -31.89 -6.07
CA PRO A 399 14.63 -30.65 -5.33
C PRO A 399 14.77 -29.45 -6.28
N VAL A 400 14.19 -28.32 -5.88
CA VAL A 400 14.37 -27.00 -6.50
C VAL A 400 15.18 -26.17 -5.51
N SER A 401 16.49 -26.04 -5.77
CA SER A 401 17.45 -25.43 -4.84
C SER A 401 18.33 -24.38 -5.55
N PRO A 402 18.32 -23.11 -5.11
CA PRO A 402 17.39 -22.53 -4.12
C PRO A 402 15.92 -22.63 -4.59
N PRO A 403 14.94 -22.48 -3.68
CA PRO A 403 13.53 -22.40 -4.05
C PRO A 403 13.26 -21.33 -5.11
N GLN A 404 12.29 -21.56 -5.98
CA GLN A 404 11.98 -20.67 -7.11
C GLN A 404 10.50 -20.30 -7.11
N LEU A 405 10.16 -19.07 -7.53
CA LEU A 405 8.77 -18.72 -7.82
C LEU A 405 8.30 -19.49 -9.05
N VAL A 406 7.30 -20.34 -8.88
CA VAL A 406 6.72 -21.19 -9.92
C VAL A 406 5.20 -21.03 -9.91
N ARG A 407 4.62 -20.85 -11.10
CA ARG A 407 3.18 -20.96 -11.34
C ARG A 407 2.83 -22.16 -12.21
N PHE A 408 3.58 -22.44 -13.28
CA PHE A 408 3.28 -23.55 -14.17
C PHE A 408 4.34 -24.65 -14.04
N ILE A 409 3.89 -25.85 -13.71
CA ILE A 409 4.71 -27.08 -13.68
C ILE A 409 4.25 -27.93 -14.87
N ARG A 410 5.19 -28.30 -15.74
CA ARG A 410 4.92 -29.07 -16.96
C ARG A 410 5.72 -30.36 -16.98
N LEU A 411 5.02 -31.49 -16.97
CA LEU A 411 5.59 -32.83 -17.07
C LEU A 411 5.24 -33.44 -18.43
N LYS A 412 6.26 -33.82 -19.22
CA LYS A 412 6.13 -34.24 -20.62
C LYS A 412 6.78 -35.60 -20.85
N ALA A 413 6.02 -36.56 -21.39
CA ALA A 413 6.50 -37.87 -21.79
C ALA A 413 7.22 -37.79 -23.15
N ILE A 414 8.52 -38.09 -23.16
CA ILE A 414 9.35 -38.03 -24.39
C ILE A 414 9.64 -39.42 -24.99
N SER A 415 8.94 -40.46 -24.53
CA SER A 415 8.99 -41.82 -25.06
C SER A 415 7.60 -42.42 -25.28
N SER A 416 7.53 -43.49 -26.07
CA SER A 416 6.32 -44.29 -26.27
C SER A 416 6.15 -45.44 -25.27
N PHE A 417 6.92 -45.46 -24.17
CA PHE A 417 6.77 -46.50 -23.15
C PHE A 417 5.46 -46.29 -22.37
N PRO A 418 4.65 -47.35 -22.13
CA PRO A 418 3.48 -47.27 -21.27
C PRO A 418 3.85 -46.79 -19.86
N TYR A 419 3.00 -45.94 -19.27
CA TYR A 419 3.19 -45.46 -17.90
C TYR A 419 1.87 -45.12 -17.20
N GLU A 420 1.94 -44.94 -15.88
CA GLU A 420 0.95 -44.20 -15.10
C GLU A 420 1.59 -43.19 -14.14
N ILE A 421 0.76 -42.27 -13.64
CA ILE A 421 1.04 -41.33 -12.56
C ILE A 421 -0.16 -41.40 -11.61
N ASP A 422 0.13 -41.70 -10.36
CA ASP A 422 -0.75 -41.64 -9.20
C ASP A 422 -0.95 -40.16 -8.85
N GLU A 423 0.14 -39.52 -8.43
CA GLU A 423 0.19 -38.17 -7.85
C GLU A 423 1.27 -37.30 -8.51
N LEU A 424 1.04 -35.99 -8.53
CA LEU A 424 1.97 -34.94 -8.98
C LEU A 424 2.10 -33.86 -7.89
N ASP A 425 2.86 -34.18 -6.85
CA ASP A 425 3.14 -33.25 -5.77
C ASP A 425 4.01 -32.08 -6.23
N ALA A 426 3.71 -30.89 -5.72
CA ALA A 426 4.58 -29.74 -5.73
C ALA A 426 4.66 -29.21 -4.31
N PHE A 427 5.86 -29.09 -3.76
CA PHE A 427 6.07 -28.65 -2.38
C PHE A 427 6.63 -27.23 -2.34
N GLY A 428 6.04 -26.40 -1.49
CA GLY A 428 6.34 -24.97 -1.43
C GLY A 428 6.88 -24.47 -0.11
N GLN A 429 7.04 -23.14 -0.04
CA GLN A 429 7.32 -22.34 1.14
C GLN A 429 7.00 -20.85 0.88
N GLY A 430 6.92 -20.06 1.94
CA GLY A 430 6.89 -18.60 1.88
C GLY A 430 5.53 -18.02 1.50
N PHE A 431 5.52 -16.76 1.11
CA PHE A 431 4.31 -16.04 0.70
C PHE A 431 4.00 -16.23 -0.79
N ILE A 432 2.73 -16.20 -1.14
CA ILE A 432 2.30 -16.06 -2.53
C ILE A 432 2.74 -14.69 -3.04
N SER A 433 3.49 -14.67 -4.14
CA SER A 433 4.09 -13.46 -4.72
C SER A 433 3.10 -12.38 -5.17
N ARG A 434 1.84 -12.75 -5.46
CA ARG A 434 0.79 -11.82 -5.88
C ARG A 434 -0.54 -12.16 -5.21
N ALA A 435 -1.05 -11.23 -4.42
CA ALA A 435 -2.36 -11.33 -3.79
C ALA A 435 -3.17 -10.05 -4.03
N ARG A 436 -4.49 -10.19 -4.05
CA ARG A 436 -5.42 -9.06 -4.16
C ARG A 436 -6.50 -9.19 -3.10
N TYR A 437 -6.76 -8.11 -2.38
CA TYR A 437 -7.97 -7.92 -1.59
C TYR A 437 -8.87 -6.92 -2.32
N LEU A 438 -10.16 -7.26 -2.43
CA LEU A 438 -11.21 -6.36 -2.92
C LEU A 438 -12.24 -6.21 -1.81
N SER A 439 -12.48 -4.99 -1.36
CA SER A 439 -13.41 -4.74 -0.26
C SER A 439 -14.86 -4.99 -0.68
N PRO A 440 -15.77 -5.26 0.27
CA PRO A 440 -17.19 -4.98 0.09
C PRO A 440 -17.41 -3.54 -0.41
N VAL A 441 -18.58 -3.30 -1.01
CA VAL A 441 -19.04 -1.94 -1.23
C VAL A 441 -19.61 -1.42 0.09
N TYR A 442 -19.06 -0.32 0.59
CA TYR A 442 -19.57 0.35 1.78
C TYR A 442 -20.58 1.41 1.35
N ASP A 443 -21.79 1.29 1.88
CA ASP A 443 -22.92 2.18 1.70
C ASP A 443 -23.06 3.04 2.96
N LEU A 444 -22.86 4.35 2.89
CA LEU A 444 -23.02 5.26 4.05
C LEU A 444 -24.47 5.68 4.33
N GLY A 445 -25.45 5.12 3.62
CA GLY A 445 -26.88 5.46 3.72
C GLY A 445 -27.28 6.79 3.05
N ALA A 446 -26.37 7.77 3.00
CA ALA A 446 -26.49 9.03 2.29
C ALA A 446 -25.15 9.43 1.64
N PRO A 447 -25.11 10.41 0.72
CA PRO A 447 -23.85 10.93 0.18
C PRO A 447 -22.98 11.56 1.28
N ALA A 448 -21.66 11.34 1.19
CA ALA A 448 -20.66 11.97 2.04
C ALA A 448 -19.51 12.57 1.21
N THR A 449 -18.83 13.57 1.76
CA THR A 449 -17.55 14.07 1.23
C THR A 449 -16.43 13.21 1.82
N TRP A 450 -15.52 12.68 0.99
CA TRP A 450 -14.40 11.85 1.45
C TRP A 450 -13.22 12.71 1.91
N GLY A 451 -12.60 12.36 3.03
CA GLY A 451 -11.38 13.01 3.57
C GLY A 451 -10.12 12.24 3.19
N ALA A 452 -9.19 12.09 4.13
CA ALA A 452 -7.96 11.32 3.92
C ALA A 452 -8.18 9.80 4.00
N ILE A 453 -7.30 9.06 3.32
CA ILE A 453 -7.06 7.63 3.50
C ILE A 453 -5.67 7.44 4.10
N SER A 454 -5.55 6.61 5.13
CA SER A 454 -4.29 6.28 5.81
C SER A 454 -4.24 4.82 6.18
N TRP A 455 -3.04 4.24 6.24
CA TRP A 455 -2.86 2.83 6.62
C TRP A 455 -1.54 2.58 7.33
N ILE A 456 -1.55 1.60 8.23
CA ILE A 456 -0.34 1.09 8.89
C ILE A 456 0.09 -0.17 8.14
N GLU A 457 1.30 -0.14 7.57
CA GLU A 457 1.92 -1.30 6.92
C GLU A 457 3.23 -1.71 7.59
N ARG A 458 3.49 -3.01 7.60
CA ARG A 458 4.70 -3.64 8.13
C ARG A 458 5.34 -4.54 7.06
N PHE A 459 6.65 -4.44 6.90
CA PHE A 459 7.44 -5.42 6.15
C PHE A 459 7.80 -6.61 7.05
N VAL A 460 7.67 -7.83 6.52
CA VAL A 460 8.01 -9.08 7.22
C VAL A 460 8.90 -9.91 6.29
N ASN A 461 10.05 -10.35 6.79
CA ASN A 461 10.96 -11.29 6.12
C ASN A 461 11.25 -12.44 7.07
N LEU A 462 10.95 -13.66 6.64
CA LEU A 462 11.18 -14.91 7.39
C LEU A 462 12.53 -15.54 7.03
N GLY A 463 13.12 -15.17 5.90
CA GLY A 463 14.43 -15.65 5.43
C GLY A 463 15.62 -14.98 6.10
N SER A 464 15.47 -13.76 6.65
CA SER A 464 16.56 -13.02 7.32
C SER A 464 16.95 -13.55 8.72
N GLY A 465 16.44 -14.72 9.12
CA GLY A 465 16.63 -15.34 10.43
C GLY A 465 18.03 -15.88 10.78
N ASP A 466 19.06 -15.59 9.97
CA ASP A 466 20.48 -15.85 10.28
C ASP A 466 21.41 -14.88 9.51
N GLU A 467 20.90 -13.68 9.13
CA GLU A 467 21.60 -12.74 8.21
C GLU A 467 22.51 -11.73 8.94
N GLN A 468 22.68 -11.84 10.27
CA GLN A 468 23.71 -11.11 11.01
C GLN A 468 25.00 -11.95 11.13
N THR A 469 26.09 -11.38 10.62
CA THR A 469 27.48 -11.88 10.62
C THR A 469 27.68 -13.32 10.12
N ALA A 470 27.76 -13.44 8.79
CA ALA A 470 28.59 -14.47 8.16
C ALA A 470 30.07 -14.25 8.56
N ALA A 471 30.51 -14.94 9.60
CA ALA A 471 31.92 -14.98 9.98
C ALA A 471 32.72 -15.70 8.90
N GLU A 472 33.83 -15.10 8.44
CA GLU A 472 34.76 -15.77 7.53
C GLU A 472 35.32 -17.01 8.23
N ILE A 473 35.35 -18.15 7.51
CA ILE A 473 35.98 -19.37 8.01
C ILE A 473 37.49 -19.15 7.96
N ASP A 474 38.12 -19.16 9.12
CA ASP A 474 39.53 -18.79 9.28
C ASP A 474 40.46 -19.70 8.45
N ALA A 475 41.54 -19.14 7.92
CA ALA A 475 42.31 -19.77 6.83
C ALA A 475 43.10 -21.03 7.23
N ASN A 476 43.08 -21.39 8.52
CA ASN A 476 43.64 -22.60 9.11
C ASN A 476 42.58 -23.66 9.50
N CYS A 477 41.32 -23.46 9.10
CA CYS A 477 40.19 -24.34 9.40
C CYS A 477 39.71 -25.13 8.17
N ASP A 478 39.78 -26.47 8.25
CA ASP A 478 39.16 -27.38 7.28
C ASP A 478 37.69 -27.62 7.67
N VAL A 479 36.74 -27.58 6.71
CA VAL A 479 35.35 -28.04 6.95
C VAL A 479 35.12 -29.41 6.32
N SER A 480 34.74 -30.38 7.15
CA SER A 480 34.31 -31.72 6.74
C SER A 480 32.78 -31.82 6.74
N MET A 481 32.26 -32.72 5.91
CA MET A 481 30.85 -33.10 5.87
C MET A 481 30.74 -34.62 6.06
N GLN A 482 29.80 -35.06 6.89
CA GLN A 482 29.50 -36.48 7.08
C GLN A 482 27.98 -36.70 7.07
N GLU A 483 27.61 -37.84 6.48
CA GLU A 483 26.24 -38.33 6.36
C GLU A 483 25.88 -39.26 7.53
N PHE A 484 24.73 -39.05 8.15
CA PHE A 484 24.17 -39.86 9.23
C PHE A 484 22.80 -40.41 8.83
N ALA A 485 22.48 -41.67 9.18
CA ALA A 485 21.24 -42.30 8.72
C ALA A 485 20.02 -41.92 9.58
N THR A 486 20.24 -41.51 10.83
CA THR A 486 19.21 -40.94 11.70
C THR A 486 19.76 -39.79 12.54
N ALA A 487 18.91 -38.86 12.98
CA ALA A 487 19.33 -37.73 13.83
C ALA A 487 20.00 -38.16 15.14
N LYS A 488 19.66 -39.36 15.65
CA LYS A 488 20.23 -39.94 16.89
C LYS A 488 21.64 -40.52 16.71
N GLU A 489 22.16 -40.57 15.49
CA GLU A 489 23.53 -41.01 15.20
C GLU A 489 24.52 -39.84 15.10
N ILE A 490 24.04 -38.59 15.08
CA ILE A 490 24.85 -37.37 14.95
C ILE A 490 25.55 -37.07 16.29
N PRO A 491 26.90 -37.09 16.36
CA PRO A 491 27.64 -36.70 17.57
C PRO A 491 27.66 -35.18 17.75
N GLU A 492 27.64 -34.72 19.01
CA GLU A 492 27.61 -33.30 19.43
C GLU A 492 28.69 -32.39 18.79
N ILE A 493 29.77 -32.96 18.26
CA ILE A 493 30.85 -32.25 17.55
C ILE A 493 30.52 -31.93 16.09
N TRP A 494 29.35 -32.30 15.59
CA TRP A 494 28.81 -31.94 14.27
C TRP A 494 27.72 -30.87 14.43
N GLY A 495 27.68 -29.90 13.52
CA GLY A 495 26.90 -28.67 13.66
C GLY A 495 25.64 -28.63 12.81
N GLN A 496 25.55 -27.63 11.95
CA GLN A 496 24.43 -27.49 11.03
C GLN A 496 24.28 -28.76 10.20
N CYS A 497 23.05 -29.27 10.11
CA CYS A 497 22.71 -30.43 9.31
C CYS A 497 21.59 -30.09 8.34
N GLU A 498 21.65 -30.64 7.14
CA GLU A 498 20.56 -30.61 6.18
C GLU A 498 20.06 -32.03 5.86
N THR A 499 18.75 -32.17 5.65
CA THR A 499 18.11 -33.44 5.32
C THR A 499 18.07 -33.64 3.80
N VAL A 500 18.63 -34.74 3.32
CA VAL A 500 18.71 -35.08 1.89
C VAL A 500 18.13 -36.46 1.66
N ALA A 501 17.26 -36.60 0.65
CA ALA A 501 16.73 -37.90 0.26
C ALA A 501 17.77 -38.67 -0.58
N GLN A 502 18.25 -39.81 -0.08
CA GLN A 502 19.26 -40.65 -0.75
C GLN A 502 18.76 -42.07 -0.97
N ASN A 503 18.99 -42.60 -2.18
CA ASN A 503 18.61 -43.96 -2.58
C ASN A 503 19.57 -45.01 -2.00
N ARG A 504 19.10 -45.84 -1.06
CA ARG A 504 19.81 -47.00 -0.51
C ARG A 504 19.30 -48.29 -1.17
N PRO A 505 20.16 -49.03 -1.93
CA PRO A 505 19.74 -50.23 -2.65
C PRO A 505 19.05 -51.28 -1.77
N GLY A 506 17.84 -51.67 -2.13
CA GLY A 506 17.03 -52.64 -1.39
C GLY A 506 16.22 -52.08 -0.22
N VAL A 507 16.37 -50.79 0.10
CA VAL A 507 15.57 -50.07 1.13
C VAL A 507 14.72 -48.96 0.50
N GLY A 508 15.20 -48.32 -0.56
CA GLY A 508 14.54 -47.20 -1.23
C GLY A 508 15.21 -45.87 -0.90
N TYR A 509 14.53 -44.75 -1.16
CA TYR A 509 15.00 -43.44 -0.70
C TYR A 509 14.76 -43.31 0.81
N ILE A 510 15.82 -42.99 1.54
CA ILE A 510 15.76 -42.61 2.95
C ILE A 510 16.25 -41.17 3.14
N THR A 511 15.71 -40.47 4.12
CA THR A 511 16.22 -39.14 4.52
C THR A 511 17.49 -39.34 5.33
N VAL A 512 18.64 -38.92 4.79
CA VAL A 512 19.91 -38.87 5.50
C VAL A 512 20.22 -37.44 5.94
N TRP A 513 21.02 -37.30 6.99
CA TRP A 513 21.42 -36.03 7.57
C TRP A 513 22.86 -35.72 7.18
N ASN A 514 23.07 -34.73 6.30
CA ASN A 514 24.38 -34.23 5.95
C ASN A 514 24.76 -33.13 6.95
N CYS A 515 25.66 -33.45 7.87
CA CYS A 515 26.11 -32.53 8.91
C CYS A 515 27.53 -32.03 8.65
N TYR A 516 27.83 -30.81 9.10
CA TYR A 516 29.13 -30.16 8.90
C TYR A 516 29.94 -30.04 10.20
N GLN A 517 31.26 -30.18 10.11
CA GLN A 517 32.20 -30.06 11.22
C GLN A 517 33.41 -29.24 10.79
N THR A 518 33.86 -28.33 11.64
CA THR A 518 35.04 -27.49 11.38
C THR A 518 36.22 -28.00 12.21
N VAL A 519 37.40 -28.09 11.61
CA VAL A 519 38.64 -28.53 12.25
C VAL A 519 39.72 -27.48 12.03
N CYS A 520 39.92 -26.63 13.03
CA CYS A 520 40.93 -25.56 13.01
C CYS A 520 42.26 -26.06 13.55
N ARG A 521 43.37 -25.64 12.91
CA ARG A 521 44.74 -26.02 13.27
C ARG A 521 45.50 -24.81 13.82
N ASP A 522 46.14 -24.95 14.97
CA ASP A 522 47.03 -23.92 15.49
C ASP A 522 48.48 -24.07 14.98
N ASP A 523 49.28 -23.00 15.09
CA ASP A 523 50.68 -22.95 14.63
C ASP A 523 51.62 -23.90 15.42
N ALA A 524 51.18 -24.45 16.55
CA ALA A 524 51.91 -25.45 17.32
C ALA A 524 51.54 -26.90 16.92
N GLY A 525 50.57 -27.08 16.00
CA GLY A 525 50.10 -28.36 15.50
C GLY A 525 48.95 -28.98 16.31
N GLY A 526 48.33 -28.23 17.22
CA GLY A 526 47.07 -28.61 17.85
C GLY A 526 45.90 -28.55 16.88
N GLN A 527 44.82 -29.28 17.21
CA GLN A 527 43.57 -29.30 16.46
C GLN A 527 42.39 -29.05 17.38
N THR A 528 41.56 -28.08 17.01
CA THR A 528 40.32 -27.74 17.68
C THR A 528 39.17 -28.12 16.76
N VAL A 529 38.32 -29.06 17.20
CA VAL A 529 37.18 -29.56 16.44
C VAL A 529 35.91 -28.92 16.97
N THR A 530 35.12 -28.29 16.10
CA THR A 530 33.87 -27.60 16.47
C THR A 530 32.71 -27.96 15.53
N PRO A 531 31.46 -27.87 16.00
CA PRO A 531 30.28 -27.99 15.15
C PRO A 531 30.30 -26.94 14.03
N GLY A 532 30.28 -27.39 12.77
CA GLY A 532 30.45 -26.53 11.59
C GLY A 532 29.13 -25.98 11.01
N ARG A 533 29.22 -24.94 10.17
CA ARG A 533 28.11 -24.47 9.31
C ARG A 533 28.36 -24.89 7.85
N LYS A 534 27.30 -24.97 7.05
CA LYS A 534 27.40 -25.27 5.61
C LYS A 534 28.13 -24.13 4.88
N PRO A 535 29.20 -24.39 4.10
CA PRO A 535 29.88 -23.35 3.34
C PRO A 535 28.94 -22.73 2.29
N VAL A 536 28.60 -21.45 2.46
CA VAL A 536 27.80 -20.71 1.48
C VAL A 536 28.69 -20.36 0.29
N ALA A 537 28.44 -21.00 -0.86
CA ALA A 537 29.04 -20.59 -2.11
C ALA A 537 28.43 -19.25 -2.55
N LEU A 538 29.12 -18.15 -2.21
CA LEU A 538 28.73 -16.78 -2.58
C LEU A 538 28.37 -16.69 -4.07
N PRO A 539 27.12 -16.33 -4.43
CA PRO A 539 26.79 -16.00 -5.80
C PRO A 539 27.66 -14.83 -6.29
N ALA A 540 28.22 -14.96 -7.50
CA ALA A 540 29.12 -13.94 -8.03
C ALA A 540 28.42 -12.56 -8.07
N ALA A 541 29.02 -11.58 -7.41
CA ALA A 541 28.33 -10.35 -6.99
C ALA A 541 27.68 -9.59 -8.16
N ARG A 542 26.37 -9.34 -8.06
CA ARG A 542 25.73 -8.20 -8.71
C ARG A 542 25.88 -6.99 -7.79
N THR A 543 26.83 -6.12 -8.10
CA THR A 543 27.01 -4.85 -7.42
C THR A 543 25.85 -3.89 -7.73
N ALA A 544 24.84 -3.88 -6.86
CA ALA A 544 23.87 -2.80 -6.76
C ALA A 544 24.25 -1.91 -5.56
N GLN A 545 24.36 -0.61 -5.78
CA GLN A 545 24.83 0.33 -4.75
C GLN A 545 23.63 0.99 -4.04
N SER A 546 23.68 0.97 -2.71
CA SER A 546 23.06 1.98 -1.82
C SER A 546 21.64 2.47 -2.16
N SER A 547 20.65 1.61 -1.97
CA SER A 547 19.32 2.03 -1.50
C SER A 547 18.68 0.92 -0.67
N GLY A 548 17.87 1.30 0.34
CA GLY A 548 17.04 0.36 1.09
C GLY A 548 15.80 0.00 0.28
N ALA A 549 15.99 -0.79 -0.78
CA ALA A 549 14.93 -1.19 -1.69
C ALA A 549 14.09 -2.32 -1.07
N ASP A 550 12.90 -1.96 -0.59
CA ASP A 550 11.85 -2.90 -0.20
C ASP A 550 11.38 -3.71 -1.43
N PRO A 551 11.58 -5.04 -1.48
CA PRO A 551 11.21 -5.89 -2.61
C PRO A 551 9.74 -6.36 -2.54
N SER A 552 8.95 -5.76 -1.65
CA SER A 552 7.51 -6.00 -1.52
C SER A 552 6.75 -4.69 -1.69
N ARG A 553 5.63 -4.75 -2.41
CA ARG A 553 4.85 -3.60 -2.80
C ARG A 553 3.39 -3.78 -2.40
N LEU A 554 2.85 -2.75 -1.78
CA LEU A 554 1.42 -2.60 -1.59
C LEU A 554 0.90 -1.52 -2.55
N ILE A 555 -0.23 -1.78 -3.19
CA ILE A 555 -0.92 -0.82 -4.06
C ILE A 555 -2.37 -0.71 -3.61
N ILE A 556 -2.71 0.42 -2.98
CA ILE A 556 -4.10 0.72 -2.61
C ILE A 556 -4.76 1.59 -3.69
N ARG A 557 -6.03 1.32 -4.00
CA ARG A 557 -6.89 2.15 -4.86
C ARG A 557 -8.32 2.19 -4.33
N THR A 558 -9.05 3.27 -4.60
CA THR A 558 -10.47 3.44 -4.27
C THR A 558 -11.32 3.67 -5.53
N ARG A 559 -12.63 3.45 -5.43
CA ARG A 559 -13.66 3.95 -6.35
C ARG A 559 -14.95 4.26 -5.60
N THR A 560 -15.77 5.16 -6.14
CA THR A 560 -16.99 5.65 -5.48
C THR A 560 -18.20 5.60 -6.40
N GLY A 561 -19.40 5.45 -5.82
CA GLY A 561 -20.64 5.11 -6.53
C GLY A 561 -21.87 5.92 -6.10
N ASN A 562 -22.88 5.95 -6.99
CA ASN A 562 -24.20 6.52 -6.73
C ASN A 562 -25.27 5.46 -6.38
N ASP A 563 -25.00 4.19 -6.66
CA ASP A 563 -25.90 3.03 -6.52
C ASP A 563 -25.16 1.81 -5.92
N PRO A 564 -25.89 0.75 -5.47
CA PRO A 564 -25.31 -0.29 -4.61
C PRO A 564 -24.33 -1.27 -5.27
N THR A 565 -24.23 -1.29 -6.60
CA THR A 565 -23.36 -2.21 -7.35
C THR A 565 -22.51 -1.49 -8.39
N PRO A 566 -21.21 -1.82 -8.51
CA PRO A 566 -20.35 -1.31 -9.57
C PRO A 566 -20.49 -2.09 -10.89
N LEU A 567 -21.42 -3.06 -10.99
CA LEU A 567 -21.56 -3.95 -12.14
C LEU A 567 -22.92 -3.83 -12.83
N LEU A 568 -22.90 -3.77 -14.16
CA LEU A 568 -24.07 -3.99 -15.01
C LEU A 568 -24.13 -5.46 -15.43
N TYR A 569 -25.22 -6.12 -15.04
CA TYR A 569 -25.60 -7.43 -15.53
C TYR A 569 -26.41 -7.28 -16.82
N TRP A 570 -26.06 -8.05 -17.86
CA TRP A 570 -26.76 -7.99 -19.14
C TRP A 570 -27.56 -9.27 -19.41
N ALA A 571 -28.79 -9.12 -19.91
CA ALA A 571 -29.65 -10.20 -20.37
C ALA A 571 -29.68 -10.25 -21.90
N ARG A 572 -29.36 -11.42 -22.46
CA ARG A 572 -29.28 -11.68 -23.91
C ARG A 572 -30.54 -12.41 -24.40
N ASN A 573 -31.10 -11.97 -25.53
CA ASN A 573 -32.19 -12.67 -26.20
C ASN A 573 -31.64 -13.80 -27.09
N VAL A 574 -31.96 -15.07 -26.79
CA VAL A 574 -31.46 -16.22 -27.55
C VAL A 574 -32.20 -16.47 -28.87
N GLU A 575 -33.44 -15.98 -29.02
CA GLU A 575 -34.15 -16.01 -30.30
C GLU A 575 -33.72 -14.87 -31.23
N ARG A 576 -33.26 -13.76 -30.66
CA ARG A 576 -32.92 -12.53 -31.39
C ARG A 576 -31.55 -12.00 -30.99
N THR A 577 -30.52 -12.77 -31.30
CA THR A 577 -29.11 -12.48 -30.99
C THR A 577 -28.53 -11.21 -31.65
N THR A 578 -29.35 -10.46 -32.40
CA THR A 578 -29.02 -9.14 -32.98
C THR A 578 -29.76 -7.98 -32.30
N GLU A 579 -30.65 -8.24 -31.35
CA GLU A 579 -31.15 -7.20 -30.44
C GLU A 579 -30.05 -6.83 -29.42
N PRO A 580 -29.94 -5.56 -28.99
CA PRO A 580 -29.01 -5.20 -27.92
C PRO A 580 -29.38 -5.91 -26.62
N GLU A 581 -28.37 -6.32 -25.85
CA GLU A 581 -28.59 -6.91 -24.52
C GLU A 581 -29.22 -5.87 -23.56
N ARG A 582 -29.95 -6.35 -22.56
CA ARG A 582 -30.72 -5.52 -21.61
C ARG A 582 -30.10 -5.51 -20.22
N SER A 583 -29.84 -4.34 -19.65
CA SER A 583 -29.32 -4.16 -18.29
C SER A 583 -30.34 -3.65 -17.25
N LEU A 584 -31.63 -3.63 -17.59
CA LEU A 584 -32.73 -3.20 -16.71
C LEU A 584 -33.55 -4.42 -16.23
N SER A 585 -34.00 -4.42 -14.98
CA SER A 585 -34.79 -5.50 -14.37
C SER A 585 -36.06 -5.80 -15.18
N PHE A 586 -36.47 -7.07 -15.22
CA PHE A 586 -37.75 -7.48 -15.82
C PHE A 586 -38.92 -7.26 -14.86
N SER A 587 -38.66 -7.25 -13.54
CA SER A 587 -39.64 -6.88 -12.50
C SER A 587 -39.97 -5.38 -12.49
N ASP A 588 -38.95 -4.51 -12.45
CA ASP A 588 -39.12 -3.06 -12.56
C ASP A 588 -38.22 -2.48 -13.67
N PRO A 589 -38.78 -2.05 -14.83
CA PRO A 589 -38.02 -1.42 -15.90
C PRO A 589 -37.34 -0.09 -15.56
N LEU A 590 -37.52 0.47 -14.35
CA LEU A 590 -36.79 1.62 -13.84
C LEU A 590 -35.52 1.26 -13.06
N GLU A 591 -35.37 0.00 -12.64
CA GLU A 591 -34.21 -0.50 -11.89
C GLU A 591 -33.22 -1.26 -12.79
N GLN A 592 -31.96 -1.35 -12.35
CA GLN A 592 -30.96 -2.20 -13.01
C GLN A 592 -31.29 -3.69 -12.82
N LEU A 593 -30.83 -4.54 -13.75
CA LEU A 593 -30.95 -5.99 -13.63
C LEU A 593 -30.12 -6.50 -12.45
N GLY A 594 -30.78 -6.90 -11.37
CA GLY A 594 -30.10 -7.37 -10.16
C GLY A 594 -29.38 -8.71 -10.34
N ARG A 595 -28.30 -8.94 -9.59
CA ARG A 595 -27.48 -10.17 -9.61
C ARG A 595 -28.32 -11.46 -9.56
N ASP A 596 -29.28 -11.53 -8.65
CA ASP A 596 -30.06 -12.76 -8.42
C ASP A 596 -31.11 -12.99 -9.52
N GLU A 597 -31.62 -11.92 -10.13
CA GLU A 597 -32.48 -11.97 -11.33
C GLU A 597 -31.66 -12.46 -12.54
N TYR A 598 -30.46 -11.92 -12.73
CA TYR A 598 -29.49 -12.37 -13.75
C TYR A 598 -29.07 -13.83 -13.55
N LEU A 599 -28.78 -14.27 -12.32
CA LEU A 599 -28.45 -15.68 -12.03
C LEU A 599 -29.64 -16.61 -12.30
N GLY A 600 -30.87 -16.14 -12.07
CA GLY A 600 -32.11 -16.86 -12.40
C GLY A 600 -32.37 -17.03 -13.90
N LEU A 601 -31.72 -16.25 -14.78
CA LEU A 601 -31.88 -16.38 -16.23
C LEU A 601 -31.47 -17.77 -16.72
N THR A 602 -32.46 -18.51 -17.21
CA THR A 602 -32.32 -19.84 -17.80
C THR A 602 -33.21 -19.89 -19.04
N PRO A 603 -32.66 -19.94 -20.26
CA PRO A 603 -33.47 -19.97 -21.48
C PRO A 603 -34.21 -21.31 -21.60
N ASN A 604 -35.51 -21.24 -21.88
CA ASN A 604 -36.39 -22.39 -22.06
C ASN A 604 -37.45 -22.05 -23.11
N LEU A 605 -37.17 -22.40 -24.37
CA LEU A 605 -38.03 -22.08 -25.52
C LEU A 605 -39.30 -22.95 -25.58
N ASP A 606 -39.30 -24.10 -24.90
CA ASP A 606 -40.45 -25.00 -24.79
C ASP A 606 -41.43 -24.58 -23.65
N ALA A 607 -41.09 -23.54 -22.87
CA ALA A 607 -41.97 -22.96 -21.87
C ALA A 607 -43.17 -22.23 -22.50
N SER A 608 -44.23 -22.01 -21.70
CA SER A 608 -45.40 -21.24 -22.11
C SER A 608 -45.73 -20.17 -21.07
N PRO A 609 -45.41 -18.88 -21.31
CA PRO A 609 -44.72 -18.35 -22.50
C PRO A 609 -43.23 -18.78 -22.58
N PRO A 610 -42.61 -18.76 -23.77
CA PRO A 610 -41.19 -19.08 -23.94
C PRO A 610 -40.28 -18.15 -23.13
N GLN A 611 -39.28 -18.73 -22.47
CA GLN A 611 -38.25 -18.00 -21.73
C GLN A 611 -37.05 -17.77 -22.65
N VAL A 612 -37.01 -16.61 -23.30
CA VAL A 612 -36.02 -16.27 -24.35
C VAL A 612 -34.75 -15.59 -23.84
N TRP A 613 -34.62 -15.39 -22.52
CA TRP A 613 -33.54 -14.63 -21.89
C TRP A 613 -32.49 -15.55 -21.27
N ASP A 614 -31.23 -15.25 -21.57
CA ASP A 614 -30.03 -15.93 -21.11
C ASP A 614 -29.03 -14.91 -20.55
N ARG A 615 -28.02 -15.38 -19.82
CA ARG A 615 -26.96 -14.53 -19.26
C ARG A 615 -26.06 -13.97 -20.37
N GLY A 616 -26.04 -12.65 -20.47
CA GLY A 616 -25.15 -11.85 -21.33
C GLY A 616 -23.78 -11.62 -20.68
N GLU A 617 -23.14 -10.50 -20.99
CA GLU A 617 -21.90 -10.09 -20.33
C GLU A 617 -22.14 -9.51 -18.91
N ILE A 618 -21.07 -9.34 -18.13
CA ILE A 618 -21.05 -8.53 -16.90
C ILE A 618 -19.98 -7.44 -17.09
N THR A 619 -20.39 -6.18 -17.05
CA THR A 619 -19.51 -5.01 -17.30
C THR A 619 -19.48 -4.08 -16.09
N GLU A 620 -18.53 -3.16 -16.02
CA GLU A 620 -18.50 -2.09 -15.00
C GLU A 620 -19.58 -1.02 -15.28
N ASP A 621 -20.32 -0.54 -14.28
CA ASP A 621 -21.19 0.65 -14.43
C ASP A 621 -20.37 1.95 -14.40
N ARG A 622 -19.88 2.35 -15.57
CA ARG A 622 -19.14 3.60 -15.77
C ARG A 622 -20.03 4.86 -15.75
N THR A 623 -21.33 4.72 -15.49
CA THR A 623 -22.30 5.82 -15.37
C THR A 623 -22.42 6.25 -13.92
N ASN A 624 -22.66 5.29 -13.03
CA ASN A 624 -22.87 5.56 -11.60
C ASN A 624 -21.61 5.40 -10.76
N TRP A 625 -20.63 4.59 -11.20
CA TRP A 625 -19.36 4.40 -10.49
C TRP A 625 -18.16 5.05 -11.18
N SER A 626 -17.23 5.54 -10.36
CA SER A 626 -15.93 5.97 -10.86
C SER A 626 -15.09 4.78 -11.32
N PRO A 627 -14.14 4.98 -12.27
CA PRO A 627 -13.02 4.06 -12.40
C PRO A 627 -12.22 3.99 -11.08
N TRP A 628 -11.37 2.97 -10.96
CA TRP A 628 -10.36 2.90 -9.90
C TRP A 628 -9.44 4.13 -9.93
N SER A 629 -9.09 4.62 -8.75
CA SER A 629 -8.15 5.74 -8.57
C SER A 629 -6.76 5.42 -9.12
N ALA A 630 -5.92 6.45 -9.25
CA ALA A 630 -4.48 6.22 -9.22
C ALA A 630 -4.06 5.53 -7.90
N PRO A 631 -2.95 4.79 -7.89
CA PRO A 631 -2.35 4.30 -6.64
C PRO A 631 -2.10 5.43 -5.64
N TYR A 632 -2.48 5.20 -4.38
CA TYR A 632 -1.99 5.99 -3.24
C TYR A 632 -0.50 5.72 -3.02
N ARG A 633 0.22 6.67 -2.43
CA ARG A 633 1.69 6.69 -2.37
C ARG A 633 2.29 6.15 -1.08
N THR A 634 1.66 6.42 0.07
CA THR A 634 2.14 5.97 1.39
C THR A 634 1.05 6.17 2.45
N GLY A 635 0.90 5.19 3.35
CA GLY A 635 -0.14 5.19 4.40
C GLY A 635 0.27 5.83 5.72
N ASN A 636 1.56 5.75 6.04
CA ASN A 636 2.14 6.22 7.31
C ASN A 636 2.34 7.75 7.36
N LEU A 637 1.58 8.51 6.57
CA LEU A 637 1.58 9.98 6.61
C LEU A 637 0.71 10.49 7.78
N PRO A 638 1.21 11.41 8.62
CA PRO A 638 0.37 12.14 9.56
C PRO A 638 -0.73 12.90 8.81
N GLY A 639 -1.99 12.49 8.98
CA GLY A 639 -3.14 13.03 8.22
C GLY A 639 -3.43 12.35 6.87
N GLY A 640 -2.72 11.27 6.52
CA GLY A 640 -3.00 10.44 5.33
C GLY A 640 -2.78 11.12 3.97
N GLU A 641 -3.34 10.52 2.92
CA GLU A 641 -3.43 11.08 1.57
C GLU A 641 -4.91 11.31 1.21
N GLN A 642 -5.27 12.47 0.67
CA GLN A 642 -6.67 12.80 0.36
C GLN A 642 -7.25 11.82 -0.67
N VAL A 643 -8.44 11.26 -0.40
CA VAL A 643 -9.12 10.31 -1.30
C VAL A 643 -9.23 10.87 -2.72
N LEU A 644 -8.76 10.10 -3.70
CA LEU A 644 -8.63 10.47 -5.11
C LEU A 644 -9.89 10.15 -5.93
N SER A 645 -10.81 9.36 -5.39
CA SER A 645 -12.11 9.06 -6.02
C SER A 645 -13.08 10.26 -5.91
N PRO A 646 -14.01 10.44 -6.86
CA PRO A 646 -14.97 11.54 -6.82
C PRO A 646 -15.86 11.54 -5.57
N GLY A 647 -16.22 12.74 -5.10
CA GLY A 647 -17.17 12.99 -4.03
C GLY A 647 -17.97 14.27 -4.29
N PRO A 648 -19.14 14.46 -3.64
CA PRO A 648 -19.70 13.55 -2.63
C PRO A 648 -20.35 12.33 -3.27
N ARG A 649 -20.28 11.18 -2.60
CA ARG A 649 -20.86 9.91 -3.06
C ARG A 649 -21.33 9.10 -1.86
N ARG A 650 -22.34 8.24 -2.07
CA ARG A 650 -22.93 7.40 -1.00
C ARG A 650 -22.17 6.08 -0.82
N TYR A 651 -21.58 5.57 -1.91
CA TYR A 651 -20.91 4.27 -1.92
C TYR A 651 -19.40 4.41 -2.17
N ILE A 652 -18.60 3.58 -1.50
CA ILE A 652 -17.15 3.46 -1.73
C ILE A 652 -16.72 1.99 -1.74
N GLN A 653 -15.72 1.68 -2.56
CA GLN A 653 -15.02 0.40 -2.57
C GLN A 653 -13.52 0.67 -2.67
N PHE A 654 -12.70 -0.15 -2.01
CA PHE A 654 -11.24 -0.12 -2.17
C PHE A 654 -10.70 -1.49 -2.60
N SER A 655 -9.48 -1.48 -3.13
CA SER A 655 -8.70 -2.68 -3.39
C SER A 655 -7.27 -2.49 -2.91
N MET A 656 -6.66 -3.57 -2.45
CA MET A 656 -5.25 -3.66 -2.10
C MET A 656 -4.61 -4.77 -2.93
N GLU A 657 -3.54 -4.46 -3.66
CA GLU A 657 -2.75 -5.42 -4.42
C GLU A 657 -1.37 -5.53 -3.76
N PHE A 658 -0.96 -6.76 -3.45
CA PHE A 658 0.33 -7.11 -2.89
C PHE A 658 1.18 -7.75 -4.00
N GLU A 659 2.39 -7.23 -4.24
CA GLU A 659 3.37 -7.78 -5.18
C GLU A 659 4.70 -7.99 -4.44
N ASN A 660 5.20 -9.23 -4.35
CA ASN A 660 6.44 -9.57 -3.64
C ASN A 660 7.41 -10.31 -4.59
N ASP A 661 8.63 -9.81 -4.72
CA ASP A 661 9.69 -10.46 -5.53
C ASP A 661 10.47 -11.53 -4.74
N LEU A 662 10.36 -11.55 -3.40
CA LEU A 662 10.94 -12.56 -2.52
C LEU A 662 9.92 -13.60 -2.08
N ILE A 663 10.36 -14.86 -1.97
CA ILE A 663 9.54 -15.97 -1.50
C ILE A 663 9.18 -15.80 -0.02
N ASP A 664 10.18 -15.59 0.84
CA ASP A 664 9.99 -15.62 2.30
C ASP A 664 9.72 -14.21 2.89
N ALA A 665 9.34 -13.21 2.08
CA ALA A 665 9.03 -11.86 2.55
C ALA A 665 7.77 -11.23 1.92
N THR A 666 7.13 -10.31 2.64
CA THR A 666 5.91 -9.61 2.20
C THR A 666 5.71 -8.29 2.94
N LYS A 667 4.86 -7.42 2.37
CA LYS A 667 4.11 -6.43 3.18
C LYS A 667 2.87 -7.05 3.83
N MET A 668 2.49 -6.48 4.96
CA MET A 668 1.24 -6.73 5.67
C MET A 668 0.59 -5.41 6.06
N VAL A 669 -0.74 -5.34 6.12
CA VAL A 669 -1.50 -4.15 6.53
C VAL A 669 -2.19 -4.42 7.86
N GLU A 670 -1.85 -3.63 8.87
CA GLU A 670 -2.36 -3.77 10.25
C GLU A 670 -3.65 -2.93 10.44
N GLN A 671 -3.80 -1.82 9.73
CA GLN A 671 -4.98 -0.93 9.78
C GLN A 671 -5.17 -0.16 8.47
N LEU A 672 -6.41 0.04 8.01
CA LEU A 672 -6.81 1.09 7.06
C LEU A 672 -7.85 2.01 7.71
N ALA A 673 -7.75 3.31 7.48
CA ALA A 673 -8.78 4.29 7.84
C ALA A 673 -9.10 5.19 6.63
N ILE A 674 -10.39 5.47 6.43
CA ILE A 674 -10.92 6.42 5.45
C ILE A 674 -11.80 7.42 6.19
N GLU A 675 -11.45 8.69 6.17
CA GLU A 675 -12.25 9.78 6.74
C GLU A 675 -13.42 10.14 5.81
N TYR A 676 -14.54 10.55 6.39
CA TYR A 676 -15.66 11.11 5.63
C TYR A 676 -16.46 12.15 6.43
N LEU A 677 -17.25 12.95 5.72
CA LEU A 677 -18.12 13.98 6.29
C LEU A 677 -19.55 13.82 5.75
N GLN A 678 -20.49 13.63 6.66
CA GLN A 678 -21.90 13.38 6.36
C GLN A 678 -22.81 14.20 7.31
N PRO A 679 -23.77 15.00 6.80
CA PRO A 679 -23.96 15.36 5.38
C PRO A 679 -22.73 16.07 4.77
N PRO A 680 -22.62 16.15 3.44
CA PRO A 680 -21.44 16.71 2.77
C PRO A 680 -21.35 18.23 2.91
N ILE A 681 -20.26 18.83 2.41
CA ILE A 681 -20.09 20.29 2.31
C ILE A 681 -21.20 20.90 1.42
N ALA A 682 -21.47 20.28 0.27
CA ALA A 682 -22.53 20.60 -0.68
C ALA A 682 -22.92 19.35 -1.48
N ASP A 683 -24.04 19.36 -2.21
CA ASP A 683 -24.45 18.25 -3.10
C ASP A 683 -23.48 18.09 -4.28
N ASP A 684 -23.03 19.21 -4.85
CA ASP A 684 -21.92 19.34 -5.81
C ASP A 684 -21.39 20.78 -5.75
N LEU A 685 -20.18 21.01 -6.24
CA LEU A 685 -19.55 22.32 -6.37
C LEU A 685 -19.19 22.54 -7.84
N ILE A 686 -20.17 22.95 -8.65
CA ILE A 686 -19.96 23.21 -10.08
C ILE A 686 -19.14 24.48 -10.23
N ALA A 687 -18.03 24.44 -10.97
CA ALA A 687 -17.15 25.58 -11.12
C ALA A 687 -16.66 25.84 -12.55
N GLU A 688 -16.42 27.12 -12.83
CA GLU A 688 -15.75 27.59 -14.04
C GLU A 688 -14.89 28.82 -13.80
N ILE A 689 -14.06 29.12 -14.79
CA ILE A 689 -13.28 30.35 -14.88
C ILE A 689 -13.71 31.13 -16.12
N PHE A 690 -13.55 32.45 -16.10
CA PHE A 690 -13.67 33.32 -17.27
C PHE A 690 -12.66 34.48 -17.18
N PRO A 691 -12.02 34.92 -18.29
CA PRO A 691 -12.09 34.36 -19.65
C PRO A 691 -11.43 32.98 -19.79
N ARG A 692 -11.81 32.22 -20.83
CA ARG A 692 -11.30 30.85 -21.10
C ARG A 692 -10.39 30.73 -22.32
N GLU A 693 -10.28 31.78 -23.13
CA GLU A 693 -9.23 31.95 -24.14
C GLU A 693 -8.57 33.31 -23.94
N VAL A 694 -7.24 33.36 -23.87
CA VAL A 694 -6.47 34.58 -23.57
C VAL A 694 -5.21 34.68 -24.43
N ASP A 695 -4.82 35.91 -24.76
CA ASP A 695 -3.49 36.18 -25.29
C ASP A 695 -2.40 35.98 -24.21
N SER A 696 -1.21 35.62 -24.66
CA SER A 696 -0.06 35.29 -23.80
C SER A 696 0.69 36.54 -23.32
N PHE A 697 1.34 36.43 -22.16
CA PHE A 697 2.25 37.43 -21.54
C PHE A 697 1.62 38.68 -20.90
N GLU A 698 0.30 38.90 -21.03
CA GLU A 698 -0.38 39.98 -20.30
C GLU A 698 -0.99 39.49 -18.97
N THR A 699 -1.10 40.40 -17.99
CA THR A 699 -1.80 40.13 -16.72
C THR A 699 -3.30 40.18 -16.97
N VAL A 700 -3.97 39.03 -16.84
CA VAL A 700 -5.41 38.87 -17.09
C VAL A 700 -6.18 38.90 -15.77
N PRO A 701 -7.27 39.70 -15.65
CA PRO A 701 -8.25 39.55 -14.60
C PRO A 701 -9.17 38.35 -14.90
N PHE A 702 -9.29 37.44 -13.95
CA PHE A 702 -10.13 36.25 -14.02
C PHE A 702 -11.22 36.30 -12.96
N THR A 703 -12.43 35.89 -13.34
CA THR A 703 -13.50 35.52 -12.42
C THR A 703 -13.52 34.01 -12.29
N TYR A 704 -13.29 33.50 -11.08
CA TYR A 704 -13.55 32.10 -10.73
C TYR A 704 -14.89 32.00 -10.02
N ALA A 705 -15.81 31.18 -10.54
CA ALA A 705 -17.15 31.03 -9.99
C ALA A 705 -17.41 29.60 -9.53
N VAL A 706 -18.05 29.45 -8.38
CA VAL A 706 -18.45 28.16 -7.79
C VAL A 706 -19.93 28.21 -7.42
N ARG A 707 -20.76 27.46 -8.14
CA ARG A 707 -22.15 27.16 -7.77
C ARG A 707 -22.15 25.93 -6.88
N ALA A 708 -22.43 26.14 -5.60
CA ALA A 708 -22.67 25.09 -4.65
C ALA A 708 -24.15 24.69 -4.67
N LEU A 709 -24.43 23.47 -5.13
CA LEU A 709 -25.77 22.88 -5.05
C LEU A 709 -26.03 22.46 -3.60
N MET A 710 -27.15 22.86 -3.00
CA MET A 710 -27.46 22.58 -1.59
C MET A 710 -28.89 22.06 -1.40
N GLY A 711 -29.23 21.01 -2.16
CA GLY A 711 -30.49 20.28 -2.07
C GLY A 711 -30.58 19.35 -0.86
N ILE A 712 -29.49 18.65 -0.50
CA ILE A 712 -29.43 17.72 0.63
C ILE A 712 -29.72 18.48 1.94
N PRO A 713 -30.69 18.03 2.77
CA PRO A 713 -30.93 18.62 4.08
C PRO A 713 -29.71 18.47 5.01
N GLY A 714 -29.27 19.58 5.60
CA GLY A 714 -28.20 19.56 6.60
C GLY A 714 -26.76 19.58 6.06
N VAL A 715 -26.53 19.85 4.76
CA VAL A 715 -25.18 20.10 4.24
C VAL A 715 -24.45 21.16 5.06
N ARG A 716 -23.15 20.92 5.30
CA ARG A 716 -22.35 21.70 6.26
C ARG A 716 -22.06 23.12 5.76
N GLY A 717 -22.01 23.31 4.45
CA GLY A 717 -21.51 24.53 3.85
C GLY A 717 -19.98 24.62 3.87
N PHE A 718 -19.45 25.77 3.49
CA PHE A 718 -18.01 26.04 3.43
C PHE A 718 -17.73 27.54 3.67
N ASP A 719 -16.57 27.84 4.26
CA ASP A 719 -16.10 29.21 4.54
C ASP A 719 -14.73 29.49 3.90
N ARG A 720 -14.21 28.54 3.13
CA ARG A 720 -12.88 28.57 2.51
C ARG A 720 -12.90 27.94 1.13
N LEU A 721 -12.18 28.54 0.18
CA LEU A 721 -11.89 27.95 -1.13
C LEU A 721 -10.38 28.06 -1.42
N GLN A 722 -9.76 26.93 -1.75
CA GLN A 722 -8.42 26.88 -2.35
C GLN A 722 -8.55 26.67 -3.86
N VAL A 723 -7.80 27.43 -4.66
CA VAL A 723 -7.73 27.27 -6.12
C VAL A 723 -6.27 27.02 -6.49
N SER A 724 -5.99 25.81 -6.99
CA SER A 724 -4.64 25.36 -7.36
C SER A 724 -4.42 25.49 -8.87
N THR A 725 -3.31 26.10 -9.29
CA THR A 725 -2.95 26.35 -10.70
C THR A 725 -1.43 26.40 -10.86
N PRO A 726 -0.84 25.95 -11.98
CA PRO A 726 0.60 26.07 -12.26
C PRO A 726 1.05 27.49 -12.67
N THR A 727 0.30 28.54 -12.29
CA THR A 727 0.59 29.93 -12.65
C THR A 727 0.44 30.84 -11.43
N ARG A 728 1.53 31.52 -11.05
CA ARG A 728 1.55 32.48 -9.93
C ARG A 728 0.39 33.48 -10.00
N ILE A 729 -0.21 33.75 -8.85
CA ILE A 729 -1.23 34.78 -8.66
C ILE A 729 -0.55 36.13 -8.44
N LEU A 730 -1.05 37.19 -9.07
CA LEU A 730 -0.49 38.54 -9.04
C LEU A 730 -1.33 39.53 -8.23
N GLY A 731 -2.62 39.25 -8.03
CA GLY A 731 -3.49 39.98 -7.12
C GLY A 731 -4.80 39.25 -6.87
N ILE A 732 -5.48 39.59 -5.77
CA ILE A 732 -6.83 39.13 -5.46
C ILE A 732 -7.69 40.37 -5.16
N ASP A 733 -8.74 40.54 -5.95
CA ASP A 733 -9.41 41.82 -6.12
C ASP A 733 -10.74 41.88 -5.36
N GLN A 734 -11.55 40.83 -5.45
CA GLN A 734 -12.89 40.79 -4.86
C GLN A 734 -13.31 39.36 -4.52
N ILE A 735 -14.06 39.19 -3.43
CA ILE A 735 -14.80 37.97 -3.11
C ILE A 735 -16.28 38.32 -2.96
N GLN A 736 -17.18 37.55 -3.56
CA GLN A 736 -18.63 37.73 -3.49
C GLN A 736 -19.34 36.42 -3.15
N ILE A 737 -20.37 36.50 -2.30
CA ILE A 737 -21.34 35.43 -2.05
C ILE A 737 -22.69 35.94 -2.54
N LEU A 738 -23.37 35.18 -3.39
CA LEU A 738 -24.61 35.57 -4.06
C LEU A 738 -25.67 34.45 -3.92
N ASP A 739 -26.95 34.82 -4.03
CA ASP A 739 -28.02 33.84 -4.21
C ASP A 739 -28.16 33.40 -5.68
N ASP A 740 -28.95 32.35 -5.87
CA ASP A 740 -29.18 31.64 -7.12
C ASP A 740 -30.32 32.23 -7.97
N SER A 741 -30.79 33.43 -7.61
CA SER A 741 -31.84 34.12 -8.35
C SER A 741 -31.37 34.58 -9.75
N PRO A 742 -32.29 34.83 -10.70
CA PRO A 742 -31.94 35.34 -12.03
C PRO A 742 -31.27 36.73 -12.05
N GLU A 743 -31.23 37.42 -10.91
CA GLU A 743 -30.54 38.70 -10.71
C GLU A 743 -29.20 38.53 -9.97
N GLU A 744 -28.82 37.30 -9.60
CA GLU A 744 -27.64 36.91 -8.80
C GLU A 744 -27.38 37.87 -7.64
N ARG A 745 -28.36 38.00 -6.74
CA ARG A 745 -28.34 39.04 -5.70
C ARG A 745 -27.24 38.75 -4.69
N VAL A 746 -26.28 39.68 -4.59
CA VAL A 746 -25.21 39.66 -3.57
C VAL A 746 -25.81 39.56 -2.17
N LEU A 747 -25.32 38.58 -1.41
CA LEU A 747 -25.62 38.35 0.00
C LEU A 747 -24.57 39.01 0.89
N ASP A 748 -23.30 38.86 0.52
CA ASP A 748 -22.16 39.56 1.11
C ASP A 748 -21.02 39.67 0.06
N SER A 749 -20.14 40.65 0.20
CA SER A 749 -19.02 40.89 -0.71
C SER A 749 -17.94 41.73 -0.06
N HIS A 750 -16.68 41.47 -0.40
CA HIS A 750 -15.55 42.29 0.02
C HIS A 750 -14.59 42.58 -1.13
N ASP A 751 -14.36 43.87 -1.37
CA ASP A 751 -13.33 44.38 -2.28
C ASP A 751 -12.00 44.43 -1.53
N ILE A 752 -11.04 43.61 -1.95
CA ILE A 752 -9.72 43.50 -1.31
C ILE A 752 -8.69 44.33 -2.09
N SER A 753 -8.70 44.23 -3.43
CA SER A 753 -7.78 44.94 -4.34
C SER A 753 -6.31 44.88 -3.88
N ALA A 754 -5.84 43.68 -3.51
CA ALA A 754 -4.47 43.44 -3.08
C ALA A 754 -3.61 42.95 -4.25
N ASP A 755 -2.45 43.56 -4.44
CA ASP A 755 -1.37 43.02 -5.25
C ASP A 755 -0.51 42.06 -4.41
N ILE A 756 0.10 41.06 -5.05
CA ILE A 756 0.98 40.09 -4.41
C ILE A 756 2.43 40.43 -4.73
N SER A 757 3.25 40.59 -3.68
CA SER A 757 4.68 40.88 -3.76
C SER A 757 5.51 39.79 -3.08
N VAL A 758 6.81 39.76 -3.38
CA VAL A 758 7.80 38.94 -2.67
C VAL A 758 8.83 39.88 -2.07
N SER A 759 9.04 39.78 -0.76
CA SER A 759 10.03 40.59 -0.06
C SER A 759 11.46 40.20 -0.48
N PRO A 760 12.48 41.05 -0.21
CA PRO A 760 13.89 40.70 -0.40
C PRO A 760 14.39 39.50 0.44
N THR A 761 13.55 38.96 1.33
CA THR A 761 13.80 37.72 2.09
C THR A 761 13.05 36.50 1.53
N GLY A 762 12.50 36.59 0.32
CA GLY A 762 11.73 35.51 -0.33
C GLY A 762 10.35 35.29 0.30
N THR A 763 9.83 36.24 1.07
CA THR A 763 8.57 36.09 1.82
C THR A 763 7.42 36.74 1.05
N ILE A 764 6.38 35.97 0.75
CA ILE A 764 5.19 36.48 0.04
C ILE A 764 4.40 37.41 0.96
N GLN A 765 4.01 38.58 0.45
CA GLN A 765 3.23 39.60 1.15
C GLN A 765 2.17 40.20 0.23
N LEU A 766 1.17 40.83 0.82
CA LEU A 766 0.14 41.59 0.11
C LEU A 766 0.46 43.09 0.17
N VAL A 767 0.29 43.79 -0.95
CA VAL A 767 0.33 45.25 -1.03
C VAL A 767 -1.08 45.74 -1.32
N LEU A 768 -1.65 46.52 -0.41
CA LEU A 768 -2.98 47.11 -0.60
C LEU A 768 -2.91 48.39 -1.45
N ALA A 769 -4.07 48.84 -1.96
CA ALA A 769 -4.18 50.04 -2.79
C ALA A 769 -3.73 51.37 -2.13
N ASP A 770 -3.49 51.39 -0.82
CA ASP A 770 -2.89 52.52 -0.09
C ASP A 770 -1.35 52.44 0.03
N GLY A 771 -0.75 51.36 -0.48
CA GLY A 771 0.68 51.07 -0.40
C GLY A 771 1.13 50.38 0.90
N SER A 772 0.20 49.93 1.76
CA SER A 772 0.55 49.18 2.96
C SER A 772 0.86 47.71 2.67
N GLU A 773 1.97 47.21 3.24
CA GLU A 773 2.43 45.82 3.13
C GLU A 773 1.90 44.98 4.31
N HIS A 774 1.33 43.81 4.03
CA HIS A 774 0.76 42.90 5.02
C HIS A 774 1.24 41.45 4.83
N PRO A 775 1.56 40.73 5.92
CA PRO A 775 1.87 39.31 5.85
C PRO A 775 0.60 38.47 5.64
N LEU A 776 0.78 37.25 5.12
CA LEU A 776 -0.26 36.22 5.11
C LEU A 776 -0.26 35.43 6.44
N PRO A 777 -1.42 34.98 6.95
CA PRO A 777 -2.77 35.20 6.42
C PRO A 777 -3.27 36.62 6.71
N TYR A 778 -3.86 37.27 5.70
CA TYR A 778 -4.50 38.58 5.84
C TYR A 778 -5.99 38.42 6.05
N LEU A 779 -6.51 38.91 7.19
CA LEU A 779 -7.92 38.87 7.56
C LEU A 779 -8.48 40.29 7.67
N THR A 780 -9.69 40.46 7.16
CA THR A 780 -10.40 41.74 7.04
C THR A 780 -11.90 41.54 7.32
N VAL A 781 -12.61 42.61 7.64
CA VAL A 781 -14.03 42.55 8.04
C VAL A 781 -14.86 43.40 7.09
N SER A 782 -15.93 42.82 6.54
CA SER A 782 -16.87 43.49 5.64
C SER A 782 -17.70 44.54 6.37
N THR A 783 -18.45 45.36 5.62
CA THR A 783 -19.32 46.39 6.18
C THR A 783 -20.55 45.83 6.93
N SER A 784 -20.87 44.54 6.78
CA SER A 784 -21.85 43.82 7.61
C SER A 784 -21.29 43.30 8.95
N GLY A 785 -19.96 43.22 9.08
CA GLY A 785 -19.27 42.70 10.26
C GLY A 785 -18.69 41.29 10.10
N ASP A 786 -18.76 40.72 8.90
CA ASP A 786 -18.36 39.34 8.61
C ASP A 786 -16.90 39.25 8.12
N THR A 787 -16.24 38.12 8.35
CA THR A 787 -14.78 37.99 8.09
C THR A 787 -14.47 37.44 6.71
N PHE A 788 -13.64 38.16 5.95
CA PHE A 788 -13.01 37.74 4.70
C PHE A 788 -11.48 37.68 4.86
N GLY A 789 -10.79 37.04 3.94
CA GLY A 789 -9.33 37.08 3.91
C GLY A 789 -8.67 36.25 2.83
N ILE A 790 -7.36 36.43 2.73
CA ILE A 790 -6.45 35.65 1.90
C ILE A 790 -5.54 34.90 2.87
N GLU A 791 -5.64 33.57 2.89
CA GLU A 791 -4.95 32.74 3.88
C GLU A 791 -3.55 32.34 3.41
N SER A 792 -3.43 31.96 2.12
CA SER A 792 -2.18 31.60 1.49
C SER A 792 -2.18 31.98 0.01
N VAL A 793 -0.99 32.26 -0.50
CA VAL A 793 -0.68 32.42 -1.93
C VAL A 793 0.70 31.81 -2.14
N ASP A 794 0.86 31.03 -3.21
CA ASP A 794 2.12 30.41 -3.61
C ASP A 794 2.16 30.19 -5.13
N ASP A 795 3.23 29.59 -5.64
CA ASP A 795 3.40 29.31 -7.07
C ASP A 795 2.46 28.21 -7.62
N GLY A 796 1.82 27.46 -6.73
CA GLY A 796 0.81 26.45 -7.03
C GLY A 796 -0.64 26.93 -6.83
N GLY A 797 -0.89 28.18 -6.39
CA GLY A 797 -2.24 28.75 -6.32
C GLY A 797 -2.48 29.70 -5.14
N PHE A 798 -3.72 29.72 -4.64
CA PHE A 798 -4.13 30.54 -3.51
C PHE A 798 -5.27 29.91 -2.69
N ALA A 799 -5.44 30.37 -1.44
CA ALA A 799 -6.60 30.06 -0.61
C ALA A 799 -7.21 31.35 -0.02
N VAL A 800 -8.53 31.47 -0.13
CA VAL A 800 -9.32 32.56 0.47
C VAL A 800 -10.29 32.05 1.51
N ARG A 801 -10.59 32.92 2.48
CA ARG A 801 -11.63 32.74 3.49
C ARG A 801 -12.73 33.79 3.29
N PHE A 802 -13.97 33.39 3.56
CA PHE A 802 -15.16 34.22 3.46
C PHE A 802 -16.23 33.72 4.46
N PRO A 803 -17.32 34.45 4.67
CA PRO A 803 -18.38 34.04 5.60
C PRO A 803 -19.06 32.74 5.16
N SER A 804 -19.48 31.90 6.11
CA SER A 804 -19.94 30.54 5.83
C SER A 804 -21.12 30.49 4.86
N VAL A 805 -20.88 29.93 3.67
CA VAL A 805 -21.88 29.69 2.65
C VAL A 805 -22.78 28.54 3.11
N THR A 806 -24.02 28.85 3.48
CA THR A 806 -24.96 27.91 4.11
C THR A 806 -26.18 27.61 3.25
N ARG A 807 -26.76 26.42 3.47
CA ARG A 807 -27.94 25.90 2.76
C ARG A 807 -29.11 26.90 2.77
N PRO A 808 -29.78 27.16 1.64
CA PRO A 808 -30.98 27.99 1.63
C PRO A 808 -32.13 27.38 2.43
N THR A 809 -33.00 28.22 3.00
CA THR A 809 -34.26 27.79 3.60
C THR A 809 -35.16 27.15 2.54
N GLY A 810 -35.46 25.86 2.67
CA GLY A 810 -36.14 25.05 1.64
C GLY A 810 -35.13 24.26 0.78
N GLY A 811 -34.07 24.91 0.31
CA GLY A 811 -33.04 24.33 -0.56
C GLY A 811 -32.83 25.22 -1.79
N GLY A 812 -31.94 24.81 -2.69
CA GLY A 812 -31.46 25.62 -3.82
C GLY A 812 -29.95 25.78 -3.74
N ASP A 813 -29.40 26.75 -4.48
CA ASP A 813 -27.96 26.88 -4.64
C ASP A 813 -27.39 28.11 -3.91
N ARG A 814 -26.06 28.16 -3.84
CA ARG A 814 -25.29 29.37 -3.50
C ARG A 814 -24.19 29.56 -4.52
N LEU A 815 -23.88 30.82 -4.81
CA LEU A 815 -22.84 31.18 -5.75
C LEU A 815 -21.73 31.94 -5.04
N VAL A 816 -20.48 31.55 -5.26
CA VAL A 816 -19.29 32.30 -4.85
C VAL A 816 -18.56 32.75 -6.11
N LYS A 817 -18.19 34.03 -6.19
CA LYS A 817 -17.30 34.57 -7.23
C LYS A 817 -16.05 35.16 -6.60
N ILE A 818 -14.89 34.88 -7.20
CA ILE A 818 -13.59 35.44 -6.81
C ILE A 818 -12.98 36.12 -8.03
N GLY A 819 -12.74 37.42 -7.94
CA GLY A 819 -11.94 38.19 -8.89
C GLY A 819 -10.47 38.16 -8.50
N PHE A 820 -9.59 37.73 -9.41
CA PHE A 820 -8.14 37.67 -9.17
C PHE A 820 -7.35 37.92 -10.47
N ARG A 821 -6.06 38.22 -10.36
CA ARG A 821 -5.16 38.51 -11.50
C ARG A 821 -4.03 37.49 -11.58
N SER A 822 -3.71 37.03 -12.80
CA SER A 822 -2.60 36.09 -13.06
C SER A 822 -2.10 36.23 -14.52
N ARG A 823 -1.08 35.46 -14.91
CA ARG A 823 -0.58 35.35 -16.30
C ARG A 823 -0.63 33.89 -16.75
N VAL A 824 -1.21 33.64 -17.92
CA VAL A 824 -1.23 32.31 -18.53
C VAL A 824 0.06 32.08 -19.31
N LEU A 825 0.87 31.14 -18.82
CA LEU A 825 2.21 30.81 -19.35
C LEU A 825 2.29 29.39 -19.98
N LEU A 826 1.18 28.65 -19.97
CA LEU A 826 1.02 27.34 -20.60
C LEU A 826 -0.16 27.37 -21.58
N TYR A 827 -0.05 26.66 -22.71
CA TYR A 827 -1.11 26.59 -23.73
C TYR A 827 -2.47 26.16 -23.17
N SER A 828 -2.47 25.32 -22.15
CA SER A 828 -3.64 24.95 -21.35
C SER A 828 -3.26 25.04 -19.87
N THR A 829 -4.01 25.84 -19.11
CA THR A 829 -3.83 26.08 -17.68
C THR A 829 -5.13 25.72 -16.95
N VAL A 830 -5.05 25.00 -15.84
CA VAL A 830 -6.22 24.45 -15.13
C VAL A 830 -6.24 24.95 -13.70
N PHE A 831 -7.36 25.56 -13.30
CA PHE A 831 -7.58 26.17 -11.98
C PHE A 831 -8.46 25.26 -11.12
N ARG A 832 -7.85 24.37 -10.34
CA ARG A 832 -8.57 23.33 -9.56
C ARG A 832 -9.05 23.87 -8.22
N GLY A 833 -10.37 24.04 -8.08
CA GLY A 833 -10.99 24.41 -6.81
C GLY A 833 -11.18 23.24 -5.82
N GLU A 834 -10.92 23.50 -4.54
CA GLU A 834 -11.34 22.68 -3.40
C GLU A 834 -11.96 23.58 -2.32
N ALA A 835 -13.17 23.25 -1.85
CA ALA A 835 -13.81 23.92 -0.73
C ALA A 835 -13.56 23.18 0.58
N ARG A 836 -13.47 23.95 1.68
CA ARG A 836 -13.31 23.45 3.05
C ARG A 836 -14.18 24.25 4.01
N PHE A 837 -14.53 23.63 5.14
CA PHE A 837 -15.22 24.29 6.24
C PHE A 837 -14.27 24.38 7.43
N SER A 838 -13.98 25.57 7.95
CA SER A 838 -12.95 25.78 8.98
C SER A 838 -13.25 25.11 10.31
N GLY A 839 -14.47 24.61 10.52
CA GLY A 839 -14.81 23.76 11.65
C GLY A 839 -14.31 22.31 11.52
N GLU A 840 -13.96 21.84 10.32
CA GLU A 840 -13.69 20.42 10.04
C GLU A 840 -12.36 20.25 9.31
N ALA A 841 -11.37 19.74 10.04
CA ALA A 841 -9.99 19.63 9.61
C ALA A 841 -9.69 18.25 8.98
N GLY A 842 -9.67 18.18 7.66
CA GLY A 842 -9.28 16.99 6.90
C GLY A 842 -10.07 16.86 5.60
N THR A 843 -11.39 16.92 5.71
CA THR A 843 -12.29 16.71 4.57
C THR A 843 -12.36 17.91 3.62
N VAL A 844 -12.21 17.66 2.32
CA VAL A 844 -12.27 18.67 1.24
C VAL A 844 -13.26 18.25 0.17
N GLN A 845 -14.06 19.18 -0.35
CA GLN A 845 -14.91 18.91 -1.52
C GLN A 845 -14.31 19.57 -2.75
N ARG A 846 -13.94 18.75 -3.74
CA ARG A 846 -13.41 19.23 -5.02
C ARG A 846 -14.53 19.77 -5.91
N VAL A 847 -14.19 20.70 -6.79
CA VAL A 847 -15.14 21.21 -7.80
C VAL A 847 -15.34 20.24 -8.96
N THR A 848 -16.55 20.25 -9.51
CA THR A 848 -16.91 19.64 -10.80
C THR A 848 -16.85 20.71 -11.89
N PRO A 849 -16.06 20.55 -12.98
CA PRO A 849 -16.02 21.54 -14.05
C PRO A 849 -17.35 21.64 -14.79
N GLY A 850 -17.96 22.83 -14.87
CA GLY A 850 -19.23 23.04 -15.56
C GLY A 850 -19.78 24.46 -15.41
N ASN A 851 -20.92 24.74 -16.06
CA ASN A 851 -21.58 26.05 -16.02
C ASN A 851 -22.14 26.35 -14.62
N ALA A 852 -21.54 27.32 -13.94
CA ALA A 852 -21.87 27.81 -12.62
C ALA A 852 -22.68 29.12 -12.66
N SER A 853 -22.33 30.06 -13.55
CA SER A 853 -22.91 31.41 -13.59
C SER A 853 -22.60 32.10 -14.91
N PHE A 854 -23.38 33.13 -15.28
CA PHE A 854 -23.02 33.99 -16.41
C PHE A 854 -21.92 34.97 -16.01
N LEU A 855 -20.73 34.83 -16.59
CA LEU A 855 -19.52 35.58 -16.21
C LEU A 855 -19.15 36.72 -17.17
N GLY A 856 -19.76 36.83 -18.35
CA GLY A 856 -19.55 37.98 -19.24
C GLY A 856 -19.99 37.80 -20.69
N GLU A 857 -19.85 38.86 -21.50
CA GLU A 857 -20.05 38.76 -22.95
C GLU A 857 -18.99 37.82 -23.56
N GLY A 858 -19.44 36.83 -24.33
CA GLY A 858 -18.60 35.75 -24.86
C GLY A 858 -18.54 34.51 -23.97
N ASP A 859 -19.13 34.54 -22.77
CA ASP A 859 -19.27 33.36 -21.91
C ASP A 859 -20.32 32.39 -22.48
N LEU A 860 -19.85 31.25 -23.01
CA LEU A 860 -20.70 30.23 -23.62
C LEU A 860 -20.85 29.01 -22.68
N PRO A 861 -22.08 28.67 -22.24
CA PRO A 861 -22.35 27.52 -21.38
C PRO A 861 -21.86 26.16 -21.91
N THR A 862 -21.72 26.01 -23.23
CA THR A 862 -21.18 24.80 -23.88
C THR A 862 -19.65 24.71 -23.84
N ALA A 863 -18.98 25.76 -23.35
CA ALA A 863 -17.53 25.84 -23.19
C ALA A 863 -17.12 26.07 -21.72
N SER A 864 -18.08 26.05 -20.78
CA SER A 864 -17.85 26.25 -19.34
C SER A 864 -16.92 25.20 -18.73
N GLY A 865 -16.17 25.61 -17.71
CA GLY A 865 -15.21 24.78 -16.99
C GLY A 865 -13.99 25.55 -16.49
N ILE A 866 -13.06 24.85 -15.85
CA ILE A 866 -11.93 25.42 -15.09
C ILE A 866 -10.60 25.53 -15.88
N THR A 867 -10.65 25.46 -17.20
CA THR A 867 -9.47 25.45 -18.08
C THR A 867 -9.41 26.75 -18.90
N VAL A 868 -8.25 27.40 -18.89
CA VAL A 868 -7.93 28.55 -19.75
C VAL A 868 -6.94 28.11 -20.82
N LEU A 869 -7.22 28.44 -22.07
CA LEU A 869 -6.36 28.21 -23.22
C LEU A 869 -5.63 29.49 -23.63
N SER A 870 -4.39 29.36 -24.13
CA SER A 870 -3.70 30.46 -24.82
C SER A 870 -3.06 29.98 -26.13
N PRO A 871 -3.80 30.05 -27.26
CA PRO A 871 -3.31 29.64 -28.59
C PRO A 871 -2.18 30.50 -29.18
N ALA A 872 -1.76 31.55 -28.49
CA ALA A 872 -0.56 32.32 -28.82
C ALA A 872 0.73 31.56 -28.43
N ILE A 873 0.73 30.85 -27.30
CA ILE A 873 1.93 30.26 -26.68
C ILE A 873 2.59 29.20 -27.56
N THR A 874 1.81 28.38 -28.27
CA THR A 874 2.36 27.38 -29.22
C THR A 874 3.14 28.01 -30.37
N ARG A 875 2.90 29.30 -30.68
CA ARG A 875 3.56 30.05 -31.76
C ARG A 875 4.66 31.01 -31.26
N GLY A 876 4.80 31.21 -29.95
CA GLY A 876 5.80 32.08 -29.33
C GLY A 876 7.17 31.43 -29.08
N SER A 877 8.14 32.24 -28.64
CA SER A 877 9.39 31.77 -28.00
C SER A 877 9.11 31.34 -26.56
N LEU A 878 9.94 30.45 -25.99
CA LEU A 878 9.85 30.14 -24.55
C LEU A 878 10.07 31.39 -23.69
N VAL A 879 10.98 32.28 -24.12
CA VAL A 879 11.30 33.52 -23.41
C VAL A 879 10.36 34.65 -23.87
N GLY A 880 9.44 35.01 -22.98
CA GLY A 880 8.50 36.10 -23.10
C GLY A 880 8.91 37.35 -22.32
N ALA A 881 8.10 38.41 -22.43
CA ALA A 881 8.11 39.62 -21.61
C ALA A 881 9.46 40.32 -21.31
N LEU A 882 10.56 39.99 -22.02
CA LEU A 882 11.90 40.47 -21.66
C LEU A 882 12.02 42.00 -21.70
N GLN A 883 12.10 42.58 -20.50
CA GLN A 883 12.21 43.99 -20.18
C GLN A 883 13.55 44.32 -19.50
N LEU A 884 13.95 45.59 -19.60
CA LEU A 884 15.21 46.14 -19.10
C LEU A 884 14.94 47.53 -18.53
N ALA A 885 15.12 47.73 -17.24
CA ALA A 885 14.86 49.01 -16.59
C ALA A 885 15.82 49.25 -15.41
N PRO A 886 16.44 50.44 -15.30
CA PRO A 886 16.56 51.50 -16.31
C PRO A 886 17.46 51.06 -17.49
N ASN A 887 17.21 51.57 -18.69
CA ASN A 887 18.06 51.34 -19.87
C ASN A 887 17.98 52.57 -20.81
N PRO A 888 19.06 53.38 -20.95
CA PRO A 888 20.39 53.21 -20.37
C PRO A 888 20.42 53.28 -18.84
N PHE A 889 21.48 52.73 -18.25
CA PHE A 889 21.79 52.84 -16.81
C PHE A 889 23.21 53.37 -16.59
N SER A 890 23.46 53.87 -15.38
CA SER A 890 24.63 54.69 -15.04
C SER A 890 25.30 54.26 -13.73
N PRO A 891 26.17 53.23 -13.77
CA PRO A 891 26.87 52.69 -12.59
C PRO A 891 28.02 53.62 -12.12
N ASN A 892 27.66 54.82 -11.68
CA ASN A 892 28.59 55.90 -11.30
C ASN A 892 28.75 56.08 -9.77
N GLY A 893 27.87 55.47 -8.97
CA GLY A 893 27.82 55.55 -7.52
C GLY A 893 27.05 56.73 -6.93
N ASP A 894 26.19 57.42 -7.70
CA ASP A 894 25.39 58.55 -7.21
C ASP A 894 24.03 58.17 -6.59
N GLY A 895 23.64 56.90 -6.69
CA GLY A 895 22.39 56.35 -6.18
C GLY A 895 21.23 56.34 -7.18
N ILE A 896 21.43 56.83 -8.40
CA ILE A 896 20.38 56.96 -9.43
C ILE A 896 20.75 56.13 -10.65
N ASN A 897 19.93 55.11 -10.95
CA ASN A 897 20.13 54.18 -12.07
C ASN A 897 21.47 53.43 -12.05
N ASP A 898 22.07 53.22 -10.87
CA ASP A 898 23.37 52.57 -10.68
C ASP A 898 23.42 51.10 -11.14
N ALA A 899 22.27 50.44 -11.25
CA ALA A 899 22.15 49.06 -11.72
C ALA A 899 20.95 48.89 -12.66
N LEU A 900 21.09 47.96 -13.59
CA LEU A 900 20.04 47.49 -14.49
C LEU A 900 19.25 46.35 -13.84
N GLY A 901 17.94 46.51 -13.70
CA GLY A 901 17.02 45.41 -13.46
C GLY A 901 16.64 44.71 -14.77
N ILE A 902 16.60 43.37 -14.74
CA ILE A 902 16.21 42.49 -15.84
C ILE A 902 14.98 41.70 -15.40
N SER A 903 13.96 41.62 -16.25
CA SER A 903 12.82 40.72 -16.01
C SER A 903 12.33 40.05 -17.29
N TYR A 904 11.82 38.82 -17.19
CA TYR A 904 11.37 38.00 -18.31
C TYR A 904 10.34 36.93 -17.87
N ASP A 905 9.58 36.41 -18.83
CA ASP A 905 8.70 35.25 -18.63
C ASP A 905 9.32 33.99 -19.24
N ILE A 906 9.12 32.84 -18.61
CA ILE A 906 9.31 31.51 -19.19
C ILE A 906 7.92 30.89 -19.44
N THR A 907 7.73 30.31 -20.61
CA THR A 907 6.48 29.64 -21.01
C THR A 907 6.71 28.25 -21.56
N SER A 908 5.64 27.46 -21.66
CA SER A 908 5.60 26.15 -22.34
C SER A 908 6.45 25.04 -21.73
N VAL A 909 7.10 25.22 -20.58
CA VAL A 909 7.93 24.19 -19.95
C VAL A 909 7.16 23.49 -18.82
N THR A 910 7.07 22.16 -18.91
CA THR A 910 6.35 21.27 -17.99
C THR A 910 7.22 20.62 -16.91
N ARG A 911 8.53 20.85 -16.98
CA ARG A 911 9.56 20.49 -16.00
C ARG A 911 10.46 21.71 -15.79
N ALA A 912 11.42 21.64 -14.88
CA ALA A 912 12.42 22.70 -14.82
C ALA A 912 13.28 22.66 -16.10
N ALA A 913 13.56 23.82 -16.69
CA ALA A 913 14.40 24.01 -17.87
C ALA A 913 15.72 24.64 -17.49
N ASP A 914 16.80 24.27 -18.18
CA ASP A 914 18.10 24.94 -18.05
C ASP A 914 17.99 26.37 -18.60
N VAL A 915 18.35 27.36 -17.78
CA VAL A 915 18.28 28.79 -18.14
C VAL A 915 19.64 29.44 -17.99
N THR A 916 20.01 30.29 -18.95
CA THR A 916 21.18 31.17 -18.84
C THR A 916 20.86 32.62 -19.20
N VAL A 917 21.32 33.54 -18.36
CA VAL A 917 21.24 34.99 -18.58
C VAL A 917 22.66 35.55 -18.64
N ARG A 918 23.04 36.13 -19.78
CA ARG A 918 24.41 36.56 -20.07
C ARG A 918 24.46 37.97 -20.64
N VAL A 919 25.45 38.74 -20.22
CA VAL A 919 25.84 40.00 -20.87
C VAL A 919 27.03 39.75 -21.78
N LEU A 920 26.90 40.13 -23.05
CA LEU A 920 27.92 40.02 -24.09
C LEU A 920 28.31 41.42 -24.60
N ASP A 921 29.53 41.58 -25.11
CA ASP A 921 29.89 42.74 -25.93
C ASP A 921 29.42 42.57 -27.39
N LEU A 922 29.52 43.63 -28.20
CA LEU A 922 29.08 43.60 -29.62
C LEU A 922 29.89 42.64 -30.52
N SER A 923 30.97 42.02 -30.03
CA SER A 923 31.67 40.93 -30.74
C SER A 923 31.13 39.53 -30.39
N GLY A 924 30.13 39.45 -29.51
CA GLY A 924 29.56 38.20 -29.00
C GLY A 924 30.35 37.57 -27.84
N ARG A 925 31.39 38.25 -27.34
CA ARG A 925 32.22 37.76 -26.24
C ARG A 925 31.52 38.00 -24.89
N LEU A 926 31.54 36.99 -24.03
CA LEU A 926 30.98 37.05 -22.68
C LEU A 926 31.68 38.11 -21.82
N VAL A 927 30.88 39.00 -21.23
CA VAL A 927 31.30 40.03 -20.27
C VAL A 927 30.99 39.59 -18.85
N ARG A 928 29.80 38.99 -18.64
CA ARG A 928 29.36 38.38 -17.38
C ARG A 928 28.25 37.36 -17.66
N GLU A 929 28.32 36.20 -17.02
CA GLU A 929 27.15 35.36 -16.79
C GLU A 929 26.47 35.90 -15.54
N LEU A 930 25.19 36.25 -15.63
CA LEU A 930 24.40 36.80 -14.53
C LEU A 930 23.73 35.64 -13.79
N PHE A 931 22.93 34.85 -14.50
CA PHE A 931 22.26 33.67 -13.95
C PHE A 931 22.54 32.42 -14.77
N ARG A 932 22.64 31.29 -14.07
CA ARG A 932 22.53 29.92 -14.60
C ARG A 932 21.84 29.04 -13.56
N GLY A 933 20.82 28.30 -13.99
CA GLY A 933 20.15 27.31 -13.16
C GLY A 933 18.87 26.79 -13.81
N GLU A 934 18.22 25.84 -13.14
CA GLU A 934 16.94 25.29 -13.58
C GLU A 934 15.76 26.17 -13.11
N ASN A 935 14.86 26.55 -14.02
CA ASN A 935 13.67 27.36 -13.73
C ASN A 935 12.40 26.76 -14.40
N LEU A 936 11.22 26.96 -13.81
CA LEU A 936 9.92 26.53 -14.33
C LEU A 936 9.30 27.60 -15.25
N SER A 937 8.13 27.31 -15.85
CA SER A 937 7.30 28.36 -16.46
C SER A 937 6.87 29.36 -15.38
N GLY A 938 7.16 30.65 -15.55
CA GLY A 938 7.00 31.66 -14.51
C GLY A 938 7.50 33.05 -14.93
N HIS A 939 7.30 34.06 -14.07
CA HIS A 939 7.92 35.38 -14.20
C HIS A 939 9.17 35.46 -13.33
N TYR A 940 10.24 36.05 -13.87
CA TYR A 940 11.54 36.18 -13.22
C TYR A 940 12.01 37.63 -13.26
N ASP A 941 12.47 38.15 -12.12
CA ASP A 941 12.97 39.52 -11.96
C ASP A 941 14.05 39.60 -10.85
N SER A 942 14.64 40.78 -10.66
CA SER A 942 15.68 41.03 -9.65
C SER A 942 15.18 41.04 -8.19
N GLY A 943 13.89 40.96 -7.94
CA GLY A 943 13.32 40.76 -6.59
C GLY A 943 13.25 39.28 -6.22
N LEU A 944 12.96 38.42 -7.20
CA LEU A 944 12.93 36.96 -7.07
C LEU A 944 14.33 36.33 -7.13
N GLN A 945 15.22 36.92 -7.93
CA GLN A 945 16.53 36.36 -8.27
C GLN A 945 17.53 37.51 -8.40
N ALA A 946 18.21 37.85 -7.31
CA ALA A 946 19.03 39.06 -7.17
C ALA A 946 20.16 39.17 -8.22
N GLU A 947 20.58 38.04 -8.79
CA GLU A 947 21.55 37.96 -9.88
C GLU A 947 21.05 38.57 -11.20
N LEU A 948 19.73 38.77 -11.35
CA LEU A 948 19.12 39.51 -12.46
C LEU A 948 19.27 41.05 -12.33
N LEU A 949 19.97 41.53 -11.29
CA LEU A 949 20.43 42.91 -11.16
C LEU A 949 21.89 43.04 -11.66
N TRP A 950 22.15 43.92 -12.64
CA TRP A 950 23.51 44.16 -13.16
C TRP A 950 24.04 45.56 -12.81
N ASP A 951 25.09 45.57 -11.99
CA ASP A 951 25.86 46.74 -11.52
C ASP A 951 26.89 47.29 -12.53
N GLY A 952 26.82 46.91 -13.80
CA GLY A 952 27.78 47.34 -14.82
C GLY A 952 29.18 46.74 -14.68
N ARG A 953 29.40 45.71 -13.85
CA ARG A 953 30.72 45.06 -13.70
C ARG A 953 30.84 43.77 -14.51
N ASN A 954 32.03 43.51 -15.04
CA ASN A 954 32.38 42.25 -15.68
C ASN A 954 32.61 41.12 -14.65
N ALA A 955 32.88 39.90 -15.12
CA ALA A 955 33.18 38.75 -14.26
C ALA A 955 34.45 38.87 -13.38
N GLY A 956 35.31 39.86 -13.60
CA GLY A 956 36.46 40.20 -12.74
C GLY A 956 36.17 41.29 -11.70
N GLY A 957 34.98 41.89 -11.73
CA GLY A 957 34.60 43.00 -10.83
C GLY A 957 34.94 44.41 -11.36
N ASP A 958 35.57 44.53 -12.53
CA ASP A 958 35.84 45.83 -13.15
C ASP A 958 34.58 46.42 -13.80
N LEU A 959 34.41 47.73 -13.70
CA LEU A 959 33.39 48.48 -14.45
C LEU A 959 33.61 48.34 -15.96
N VAL A 960 32.56 48.05 -16.71
CA VAL A 960 32.62 47.92 -18.16
C VAL A 960 32.59 49.31 -18.82
N PRO A 961 33.39 49.56 -19.88
CA PRO A 961 33.40 50.87 -20.55
C PRO A 961 32.01 51.30 -21.05
N PRO A 962 31.69 52.61 -21.03
CA PRO A 962 30.44 53.12 -21.61
C PRO A 962 30.25 52.68 -23.07
N GLY A 963 29.06 52.22 -23.41
CA GLY A 963 28.80 51.59 -24.70
C GLY A 963 27.51 50.76 -24.73
N ILE A 964 27.34 50.01 -25.83
CA ILE A 964 26.22 49.10 -26.03
C ILE A 964 26.69 47.67 -25.81
N TYR A 965 25.94 46.93 -25.02
CA TYR A 965 26.10 45.50 -24.71
C TYR A 965 24.84 44.74 -25.15
N LEU A 966 24.93 43.41 -25.22
CA LEU A 966 23.81 42.54 -25.52
C LEU A 966 23.48 41.71 -24.29
N LEU A 967 22.27 41.84 -23.76
CA LEU A 967 21.72 40.82 -22.88
C LEU A 967 21.21 39.68 -23.76
N HIS A 968 21.56 38.45 -23.38
CA HIS A 968 21.16 37.19 -23.99
C HIS A 968 20.51 36.31 -22.93
N VAL A 969 19.23 35.98 -23.11
CA VAL A 969 18.48 35.04 -22.27
C VAL A 969 18.18 33.79 -23.09
N SER A 970 18.55 32.62 -22.59
CA SER A 970 18.28 31.32 -23.21
C SER A 970 17.60 30.38 -22.23
N VAL A 971 16.64 29.60 -22.72
CA VAL A 971 15.92 28.54 -22.01
C VAL A 971 15.95 27.30 -22.90
N GLU A 972 16.51 26.20 -22.40
CA GLU A 972 16.57 24.90 -23.08
C GLU A 972 15.40 24.04 -22.58
N GLY A 973 14.56 23.53 -23.48
CA GLY A 973 13.22 23.04 -23.12
C GLY A 973 12.79 21.73 -23.79
N ASP A 974 12.03 20.92 -23.06
CA ASP A 974 11.59 19.55 -23.39
C ASP A 974 11.15 19.28 -24.85
N ALA A 975 10.61 20.29 -25.54
CA ALA A 975 10.11 20.18 -26.92
C ALA A 975 10.71 21.20 -27.90
N ARG A 976 11.43 22.22 -27.42
CA ARG A 976 12.05 23.31 -28.19
C ARG A 976 12.88 24.18 -27.25
N ASP A 977 13.88 24.87 -27.78
CA ASP A 977 14.60 25.92 -27.06
C ASP A 977 13.99 27.30 -27.34
N GLY A 978 14.26 28.26 -26.47
CA GLY A 978 13.87 29.65 -26.65
C GLY A 978 14.98 30.63 -26.28
N THR A 979 15.25 31.60 -27.14
CA THR A 979 16.27 32.61 -26.93
C THR A 979 15.70 34.01 -27.21
N GLN A 980 16.08 34.99 -26.39
CA GLN A 980 15.82 36.42 -26.62
C GLN A 980 17.12 37.22 -26.45
N MET A 981 17.22 38.32 -27.19
CA MET A 981 18.28 39.31 -27.00
C MET A 981 17.71 40.73 -26.87
N ARG A 982 18.42 41.59 -26.13
CA ARG A 982 18.16 43.03 -26.01
C ARG A 982 19.47 43.80 -25.95
N THR A 983 19.46 45.02 -26.48
CA THR A 983 20.55 45.97 -26.30
C THR A 983 20.48 46.63 -24.93
N VAL A 984 21.57 46.59 -24.18
CA VAL A 984 21.79 47.32 -22.92
C VAL A 984 22.72 48.49 -23.22
N ALA A 985 22.40 49.69 -22.74
CA ALA A 985 23.29 50.85 -22.84
C ALA A 985 23.85 51.24 -21.47
N VAL A 986 25.18 51.30 -21.36
CA VAL A 986 25.93 51.74 -20.17
C VAL A 986 26.46 53.14 -20.43
N VAL A 987 26.13 54.12 -19.55
CA VAL A 987 26.55 55.52 -19.70
C VAL A 987 26.98 56.11 -18.36
N TYR A 988 28.18 56.71 -18.29
CA TYR A 988 28.69 57.47 -17.14
C TYR A 988 29.87 58.36 -17.56
#